data_AF-A0A4Q4IZR3-F1
#
_entry.id   AF-A0A4Q4IZR3-F1
#
_cell.length_a   1.000
_cell.length_b   1.000
_cell.length_c   1.000
_cell.angle_alpha   90.00
_cell.angle_beta   90.00
_cell.angle_gamma   90.00
#
_symmetry.space_group_name_H-M   'P 1'
#
loop_
_entity.id
_entity.type
_entity.pdbx_description
1 polymer ?
#
loop_
_entity_poly.entity_id
_entity_poly.type
_entity_poly.pdbx_seq_one_letter_code
_entity_poly.pdbx_strand_id
1 'polypeptide(L)'
;MSFDTVLIANRGAIATRIIRTLRRMGLRSVAVYSEADENSLHVAQADEAVCIGPARASDSYLNIDAILDAARATGAGAIHPGYGFLAENVEFAEACAAAGIVFIGPTPDNIRTFGLKHSARALAAAHGVPLAPGTDLLTDEEEAAAAARAIGFPVILKATAGGGGIGMRICEDEGDVREGFAAVARQGQSNFGDAGIFLERYIRRARHIEVQLFGDGEGRVMPLGERDCSLQRRNQKVVEESPAPLLPPAVRRDLIAAATRLGQAARYRSAGTVEFLYDAERQQFFFLEMNTRLQVEHGVTEEVMGIDLVEWMIRGGAGDFAFLDADPPQPRGHSVEVRLYAEDPALDYRPTSGTLTAVQFPADIRAETWCMAGSEVSIWYDPMLAKLIVHAPTRDEAIGKMQAALDRSRVDGMETNLRWLRDVVRSDAFVSGEVSTRALEGVVSNPSSIRVVSGGTATTVQDWPGRQKLWAVGVPPSGPMDDQSFRIGNRLLGNPEGTAGLEVTVTGPTLDFAAPARICLTGADFGATLDGQPVQRGAAIDVEAGQTLALGRASGGGLRGYILFAGGLDIAPYLGSRSTFELGQFGGHAARRLLAGDTLHLAGDRTDAPLASAALPDLSTRWTLRVLYGPHGAPDFFTDADIEAIVAAEWQVHYNSNRTGVRLIGPKPQWARADGGEAGLHPSNIHDNPYAIGAVDFTGDMPIILGPDGPSLGGFVCPFVVIAADRWKIGQLAPGDKLRFAPVNIDDAAVADALQRRLVASGSVEDAAPVRPIEMLSPILARIPEGPGRPRTVYRQQGDRNILVEYGPIVLDIELRIRVHALMTELERLALPGIVDVVPGIRSLQLHFDGDQLDQRAALAALISAEERLGDLEDFTIPSRIVHMPLSWRDPATIETIEKYMGGVRADAPWCPDNIEFIRRVNGLPDAAAVERLIFEANYLVLGLGDVYLGAPVATPVDPRHRLVTTKYNPARTWTPPNVVGIGGAYMCIYGMEGPGGYQLFGRTIQVWNTHRQTDVFVEGKPWLLRFFDQIRFYPVSAEELAEWRRDFPSGRRSIRIEPSEFRLADYRAFLAGNADAIAAFEARRQAAFDEERAEWQRNGEFDRVTSLTEADAAGPDAIDVPDGADLVETPFGGSIWKLLVAVGDEVKAGDTIAVIEAMKMECAVQSPATGTVAAIYVQERQALQPGAPMLALRAVA
;
A
#
# COMPACT_ATOMS: atom_id res chain seq x y z
N MET A 1 -3.07 18.58 43.19
CA MET A 1 -3.87 19.25 42.13
C MET A 1 -4.58 18.15 41.37
N SER A 2 -5.86 18.28 41.04
CA SER A 2 -6.54 17.27 40.21
C SER A 2 -6.64 17.76 38.77
N PHE A 3 -6.16 16.97 37.83
CA PHE A 3 -6.39 17.14 36.39
C PHE A 3 -7.13 15.90 35.87
N ASP A 4 -7.98 16.09 34.86
CA ASP A 4 -8.71 15.01 34.18
C ASP A 4 -8.20 14.75 32.74
N THR A 5 -7.40 15.70 32.23
CA THR A 5 -6.90 15.72 30.86
C THR A 5 -5.38 15.83 30.87
N VAL A 6 -4.71 14.94 30.14
CA VAL A 6 -3.25 14.89 30.01
C VAL A 6 -2.85 15.03 28.55
N LEU A 7 -2.02 16.02 28.25
CA LEU A 7 -1.38 16.17 26.95
C LEU A 7 -0.07 15.39 26.90
N ILE A 8 0.19 14.73 25.79
CA ILE A 8 1.41 13.97 25.58
C ILE A 8 2.31 14.78 24.65
N ALA A 9 3.38 15.36 25.19
CA ALA A 9 4.36 16.13 24.41
C ALA A 9 5.38 15.20 23.73
N ASN A 10 4.88 14.24 22.97
CA ASN A 10 5.67 13.22 22.29
C ASN A 10 4.89 12.56 21.14
N ARG A 11 5.55 11.66 20.41
CA ARG A 11 5.03 10.91 19.28
C ARG A 11 5.29 9.41 19.41
N GLY A 12 4.96 8.65 18.37
CA GLY A 12 5.44 7.29 18.20
C GLY A 12 4.98 6.33 19.30
N ALA A 13 5.80 5.30 19.59
CA ALA A 13 5.42 4.18 20.45
C ALA A 13 5.18 4.60 21.91
N ILE A 14 5.87 5.63 22.41
CA ILE A 14 5.66 6.13 23.77
C ILE A 14 4.33 6.85 23.89
N ALA A 15 3.91 7.62 22.87
CA ALA A 15 2.63 8.28 22.89
C ALA A 15 1.48 7.27 22.91
N THR A 16 1.51 6.23 22.06
CA THR A 16 0.51 5.15 22.11
C THR A 16 0.50 4.43 23.46
N ARG A 17 1.69 4.19 24.04
CA ARG A 17 1.82 3.58 25.37
C ARG A 17 1.20 4.43 26.48
N ILE A 18 1.38 5.76 26.46
CA ILE A 18 0.80 6.65 27.46
C ILE A 18 -0.72 6.72 27.30
N ILE A 19 -1.23 6.83 26.06
CA ILE A 19 -2.67 6.84 25.77
C ILE A 19 -3.35 5.60 26.36
N ARG A 20 -2.75 4.40 26.21
CA ARG A 20 -3.30 3.16 26.79
C ARG A 20 -3.50 3.26 28.31
N THR A 21 -2.53 3.84 29.03
CA THR A 21 -2.64 4.00 30.49
C THR A 21 -3.63 5.09 30.87
N LEU A 22 -3.64 6.24 30.18
CA LEU A 22 -4.62 7.30 30.42
C LEU A 22 -6.05 6.78 30.26
N ARG A 23 -6.31 6.02 29.19
CA ARG A 23 -7.61 5.37 28.96
C ARG A 23 -8.00 4.43 30.10
N ARG A 24 -7.07 3.59 30.58
CA ARG A 24 -7.31 2.69 31.73
C ARG A 24 -7.61 3.45 33.01
N MET A 25 -6.97 4.61 33.21
CA MET A 25 -7.18 5.49 34.36
C MET A 25 -8.46 6.34 34.23
N GLY A 26 -9.14 6.32 33.08
CA GLY A 26 -10.31 7.17 32.81
C GLY A 26 -9.96 8.66 32.61
N LEU A 27 -8.71 8.96 32.24
CA LEU A 27 -8.23 10.30 31.93
C LEU A 27 -8.33 10.56 30.43
N ARG A 28 -8.70 11.79 30.06
CA ARG A 28 -8.76 12.23 28.66
C ARG A 28 -7.34 12.47 28.14
N SER A 29 -7.04 11.91 26.98
CA SER A 29 -5.73 11.98 26.32
C SER A 29 -5.72 12.99 25.18
N VAL A 30 -4.71 13.85 25.15
CA VAL A 30 -4.47 14.80 24.05
C VAL A 30 -3.13 14.46 23.38
N ALA A 31 -3.17 14.06 22.12
CA ALA A 31 -1.98 13.89 21.29
C ALA A 31 -1.60 15.23 20.63
N VAL A 32 -0.31 15.47 20.45
CA VAL A 32 0.18 16.50 19.53
C VAL A 32 0.89 15.82 18.36
N TYR A 33 0.74 16.40 17.16
CA TYR A 33 1.36 15.83 15.96
C TYR A 33 1.91 16.90 15.03
N SER A 34 2.98 16.56 14.32
CA SER A 34 3.42 17.30 13.14
C SER A 34 2.61 16.88 11.91
N GLU A 35 2.64 17.67 10.84
CA GLU A 35 2.05 17.29 9.55
C GLU A 35 2.50 15.89 9.06
N ALA A 36 3.76 15.49 9.32
CA ALA A 36 4.28 14.17 8.94
C ALA A 36 3.74 12.99 9.78
N ASP A 37 3.15 13.27 10.95
CA ASP A 37 2.62 12.26 11.88
C ASP A 37 1.09 12.21 11.90
N GLU A 38 0.40 12.94 11.01
CA GLU A 38 -1.07 13.06 10.96
C GLU A 38 -1.77 11.69 10.95
N ASN A 39 -1.19 10.72 10.23
CA ASN A 39 -1.74 9.37 10.09
C ASN A 39 -1.18 8.36 11.12
N SER A 40 -0.39 8.78 12.11
CA SER A 40 0.20 7.90 13.13
C SER A 40 -0.85 7.32 14.09
N LEU A 41 -0.61 6.14 14.66
CA LEU A 41 -1.58 5.51 15.58
C LEU A 41 -1.84 6.35 16.84
N HIS A 42 -0.86 7.11 17.34
CA HIS A 42 -1.09 7.92 18.55
C HIS A 42 -2.11 9.05 18.31
N VAL A 43 -2.18 9.59 17.09
CA VAL A 43 -3.20 10.57 16.69
C VAL A 43 -4.58 9.93 16.64
N ALA A 44 -4.67 8.73 16.04
CA ALA A 44 -5.91 7.98 15.93
C ALA A 44 -6.44 7.44 17.27
N GLN A 45 -5.55 7.13 18.22
CA GLN A 45 -5.90 6.52 19.51
C GLN A 45 -6.26 7.52 20.62
N ALA A 46 -5.80 8.77 20.51
CA ALA A 46 -6.08 9.81 21.49
C ALA A 46 -7.54 10.30 21.39
N ASP A 47 -8.07 10.81 22.51
CA ASP A 47 -9.42 11.38 22.54
C ASP A 47 -9.48 12.69 21.74
N GLU A 48 -8.41 13.49 21.81
CA GLU A 48 -8.23 14.72 21.05
C GLU A 48 -6.81 14.78 20.47
N ALA A 49 -6.63 15.44 19.31
CA ALA A 49 -5.30 15.59 18.72
C ALA A 49 -5.13 16.96 18.06
N VAL A 50 -3.98 17.60 18.28
CA VAL A 50 -3.68 18.96 17.81
C VAL A 50 -2.44 18.95 16.91
N CYS A 51 -2.57 19.52 15.70
CA CYS A 51 -1.42 19.77 14.84
C CYS A 51 -0.59 20.92 15.42
N ILE A 52 0.69 20.67 15.68
CA ILE A 52 1.61 21.64 16.29
C ILE A 52 2.64 22.24 15.31
N GLY A 53 2.52 21.91 14.02
CA GLY A 53 3.31 22.54 12.96
C GLY A 53 3.91 21.57 11.93
N PRO A 54 4.83 22.06 11.10
CA PRO A 54 5.47 21.29 10.04
C PRO A 54 6.35 20.12 10.56
N ALA A 55 6.80 19.29 9.64
CA ALA A 55 7.52 18.04 9.94
C ALA A 55 8.89 18.20 10.64
N ARG A 56 9.51 19.38 10.62
CA ARG A 56 10.81 19.56 11.28
C ARG A 56 10.61 19.63 12.80
N ALA A 57 11.33 18.82 13.56
CA ALA A 57 11.17 18.75 15.02
C ALA A 57 11.32 20.10 15.75
N SER A 58 12.22 21.00 15.28
CA SER A 58 12.39 22.35 15.84
C SER A 58 11.14 23.22 15.70
N ASP A 59 10.34 22.96 14.67
CA ASP A 59 9.18 23.76 14.31
C ASP A 59 7.88 23.15 14.87
N SER A 60 7.96 21.93 15.43
CA SER A 60 6.85 21.17 16.03
C SER A 60 7.19 20.62 17.43
N TYR A 61 7.68 19.39 17.57
CA TYR A 61 7.82 18.69 18.87
C TYR A 61 8.81 19.34 19.86
N LEU A 62 9.73 20.20 19.39
CA LEU A 62 10.63 20.99 20.24
C LEU A 62 10.15 22.44 20.44
N ASN A 63 9.02 22.82 19.83
CA ASN A 63 8.44 24.14 19.96
C ASN A 63 7.60 24.20 21.26
N ILE A 64 8.20 24.76 22.30
CA ILE A 64 7.59 24.90 23.63
C ILE A 64 6.27 25.68 23.56
N ASP A 65 6.23 26.79 22.82
CA ASP A 65 5.05 27.65 22.73
C ASP A 65 3.89 26.91 22.08
N ALA A 66 4.14 26.21 20.97
CA ALA A 66 3.11 25.42 20.29
C ALA A 66 2.51 24.31 21.19
N ILE A 67 3.34 23.64 22.00
CA ILE A 67 2.89 22.60 22.93
C ILE A 67 2.07 23.19 24.08
N LEU A 68 2.50 24.33 24.64
CA LEU A 68 1.76 25.01 25.70
C LEU A 68 0.44 25.59 25.19
N ASP A 69 0.40 26.09 23.96
CA ASP A 69 -0.82 26.57 23.33
C ASP A 69 -1.79 25.42 23.05
N ALA A 70 -1.31 24.26 22.60
CA ALA A 70 -2.12 23.05 22.47
C ALA A 70 -2.68 22.59 23.83
N ALA A 71 -1.88 22.63 24.89
CA ALA A 71 -2.33 22.28 26.24
C ALA A 71 -3.42 23.23 26.75
N ARG A 72 -3.26 24.55 26.51
CA ARG A 72 -4.27 25.57 26.86
C ARG A 72 -5.56 25.40 26.06
N ALA A 73 -5.46 25.18 24.75
CA ALA A 73 -6.62 25.05 23.86
C ALA A 73 -7.50 23.85 24.22
N THR A 74 -6.88 22.76 24.66
CA THR A 74 -7.57 21.50 25.01
C THR A 74 -7.94 21.40 26.49
N GLY A 75 -7.44 22.31 27.33
CA GLY A 75 -7.66 22.30 28.79
C GLY A 75 -6.85 21.22 29.52
N ALA A 76 -5.72 20.79 28.96
CA ALA A 76 -4.85 19.81 29.61
C ALA A 76 -4.20 20.40 30.88
N GLY A 77 -4.51 19.81 32.04
CA GLY A 77 -3.96 20.23 33.34
C GLY A 77 -2.56 19.67 33.61
N ALA A 78 -2.12 18.70 32.82
CA ALA A 78 -0.79 18.10 32.92
C ALA A 78 -0.23 17.73 31.55
N ILE A 79 1.11 17.72 31.44
CA ILE A 79 1.84 17.29 30.26
C ILE A 79 2.76 16.12 30.63
N HIS A 80 2.60 15.00 29.92
CA HIS A 80 3.52 13.87 29.97
C HIS A 80 4.53 13.98 28.82
N PRO A 81 5.83 14.17 29.08
CA PRO A 81 6.80 14.39 28.02
C PRO A 81 7.35 13.10 27.39
N GLY A 82 7.13 11.94 28.02
CA GLY A 82 7.66 10.67 27.53
C GLY A 82 9.19 10.63 27.65
N TYR A 83 9.88 10.38 26.54
CA TYR A 83 11.35 10.40 26.43
C TYR A 83 11.81 11.09 25.14
N GLY A 84 13.05 11.61 25.13
CA GLY A 84 13.49 12.47 24.03
C GLY A 84 12.73 13.81 24.00
N PHE A 85 12.89 14.58 22.92
CA PHE A 85 12.31 15.92 22.77
C PHE A 85 12.51 16.81 24.01
N LEU A 86 11.42 17.21 24.65
CA LEU A 86 11.42 18.12 25.79
C LEU A 86 11.45 17.42 27.17
N ALA A 87 11.62 16.09 27.21
CA ALA A 87 11.57 15.32 28.45
C ALA A 87 12.65 15.66 29.47
N GLU A 88 13.82 16.13 29.02
CA GLU A 88 14.93 16.57 29.87
C GLU A 88 15.25 18.06 29.65
N ASN A 89 14.27 18.83 29.16
CA ASN A 89 14.43 20.27 28.93
C ASN A 89 13.98 21.07 30.17
N VAL A 90 14.93 21.75 30.81
CA VAL A 90 14.69 22.56 32.01
C VAL A 90 13.73 23.72 31.72
N GLU A 91 13.93 24.44 30.62
CA GLU A 91 13.11 25.58 30.21
C GLU A 91 11.66 25.17 30.01
N PHE A 92 11.42 24.00 29.42
CA PHE A 92 10.09 23.46 29.23
C PHE A 92 9.40 23.12 30.56
N ALA A 93 10.09 22.47 31.48
CA ALA A 93 9.54 22.15 32.80
C ALA A 93 9.19 23.42 33.60
N GLU A 94 10.03 24.46 33.51
CA GLU A 94 9.77 25.78 34.09
C GLU A 94 8.60 26.50 33.41
N ALA A 95 8.51 26.43 32.08
CA ALA A 95 7.42 27.03 31.32
C ALA A 95 6.06 26.36 31.61
N CYS A 96 6.03 25.03 31.80
CA CYS A 96 4.86 24.31 32.29
C CYS A 96 4.40 24.84 33.65
N ALA A 97 5.34 24.97 34.60
CA ALA A 97 5.05 25.47 35.94
C ALA A 97 4.54 26.93 35.91
N ALA A 98 5.15 27.79 35.08
CA ALA A 98 4.71 29.18 34.89
C ALA A 98 3.31 29.27 34.26
N ALA A 99 2.94 28.31 33.41
CA ALA A 99 1.61 28.20 32.81
C ALA A 99 0.58 27.53 33.73
N GLY A 100 0.97 27.08 34.94
CA GLY A 100 0.09 26.35 35.85
C GLY A 100 -0.25 24.92 35.38
N ILE A 101 0.55 24.36 34.48
CA ILE A 101 0.39 23.02 33.93
C ILE A 101 1.37 22.08 34.64
N VAL A 102 0.89 20.93 35.11
CA VAL A 102 1.74 19.95 35.80
C VAL A 102 2.66 19.25 34.80
N PHE A 103 3.97 19.46 34.94
CA PHE A 103 4.98 18.64 34.25
C PHE A 103 5.10 17.27 34.92
N ILE A 104 4.68 16.20 34.23
CA ILE A 104 4.73 14.82 34.74
C ILE A 104 6.16 14.28 34.58
N GLY A 105 7.02 14.63 35.53
CA GLY A 105 8.44 14.28 35.51
C GLY A 105 9.20 14.81 36.73
N PRO A 106 10.53 14.77 36.70
CA PRO A 106 11.35 15.32 37.77
C PRO A 106 11.21 16.84 37.93
N THR A 107 11.82 17.40 38.97
CA THR A 107 11.83 18.85 39.17
C THR A 107 12.84 19.52 38.22
N PRO A 108 12.68 20.82 37.88
CA PRO A 108 13.68 21.55 37.09
C PRO A 108 15.10 21.46 37.68
N ASP A 109 15.23 21.46 39.01
CA ASP A 109 16.50 21.31 39.69
C ASP A 109 17.11 19.91 39.51
N ASN A 110 16.30 18.85 39.52
CA ASN A 110 16.79 17.50 39.19
C ASN A 110 17.32 17.45 37.74
N ILE A 111 16.55 17.98 36.78
CA ILE A 111 16.96 18.00 35.35
C ILE A 111 18.26 18.78 35.20
N ARG A 112 18.38 19.97 35.81
CA ARG A 112 19.59 20.80 35.74
C ARG A 112 20.80 20.11 36.38
N THR A 113 20.61 19.47 37.53
CA THR A 113 21.70 18.80 38.28
C THR A 113 22.31 17.64 37.48
N PHE A 114 21.48 16.85 36.81
CA PHE A 114 21.94 15.68 36.06
C PHE A 114 22.22 15.97 34.57
N GLY A 115 21.73 17.09 34.02
CA GLY A 115 22.07 17.53 32.66
C GLY A 115 23.52 18.01 32.50
N LEU A 116 24.19 18.35 33.60
CA LEU A 116 25.60 18.76 33.60
C LEU A 116 26.50 17.64 34.15
N LYS A 117 27.39 17.09 33.32
CA LYS A 117 28.29 15.96 33.68
C LYS A 117 29.07 16.20 34.98
N HIS A 118 29.59 17.41 35.21
CA HIS A 118 30.38 17.73 36.40
C HIS A 118 29.52 17.77 37.67
N SER A 119 28.32 18.36 37.60
CA SER A 119 27.38 18.43 38.73
C SER A 119 26.89 17.05 39.13
N ALA A 120 26.52 16.21 38.16
CA ALA A 120 26.12 14.82 38.38
C ALA A 120 27.22 13.99 39.04
N ARG A 121 28.47 14.08 38.53
CA ARG A 121 29.63 13.36 39.10
C ARG A 121 29.99 13.86 40.49
N ALA A 122 29.94 15.17 40.74
CA ALA A 122 30.20 15.73 42.06
C ALA A 122 29.19 15.22 43.09
N LEU A 123 27.90 15.17 42.73
CA LEU A 123 26.86 14.62 43.59
C LEU A 123 27.06 13.11 43.83
N ALA A 124 27.37 12.35 42.78
CA ALA A 124 27.67 10.92 42.88
C ALA A 124 28.86 10.65 43.83
N ALA A 125 29.97 11.39 43.68
CA ALA A 125 31.14 11.27 44.55
C ALA A 125 30.82 11.63 46.00
N ALA A 126 30.12 12.74 46.24
CA ALA A 126 29.76 13.20 47.58
C ALA A 126 28.90 12.19 48.36
N HIS A 127 28.15 11.33 47.66
CA HIS A 127 27.27 10.32 48.24
C HIS A 127 27.81 8.88 48.11
N GLY A 128 29.10 8.72 47.83
CA GLY A 128 29.78 7.43 47.80
C GLY A 128 29.25 6.50 46.71
N VAL A 129 28.89 7.05 45.55
CA VAL A 129 28.63 6.29 44.33
C VAL A 129 29.96 6.11 43.59
N PRO A 130 30.38 4.88 43.28
CA PRO A 130 31.66 4.65 42.61
C PRO A 130 31.76 5.37 41.26
N LEU A 131 32.81 6.16 41.05
CA LEU A 131 33.13 6.78 39.75
C LEU A 131 34.22 5.97 39.04
N ALA A 132 34.23 6.02 37.70
CA ALA A 132 35.30 5.39 36.92
C ALA A 132 36.64 6.04 37.30
N PRO A 133 37.70 5.25 37.59
CA PRO A 133 39.02 5.81 37.82
C PRO A 133 39.44 6.61 36.60
N GLY A 134 39.75 7.86 36.86
CA GLY A 134 40.03 8.85 35.86
C GLY A 134 40.64 10.08 36.50
N THR A 135 40.91 11.07 35.67
CA THR A 135 41.55 12.31 36.08
C THR A 135 40.57 13.46 36.02
N ASP A 136 40.93 14.55 36.68
CA ASP A 136 40.43 15.87 36.30
C ASP A 136 41.03 16.27 34.92
N LEU A 137 40.81 17.53 34.52
CA LEU A 137 41.40 18.04 33.28
C LEU A 137 42.92 17.99 33.33
N LEU A 138 43.50 17.38 32.31
CA LEU A 138 44.94 17.22 32.11
C LEU A 138 45.49 18.43 31.37
N THR A 139 46.67 18.89 31.80
CA THR A 139 47.32 20.08 31.24
C THR A 139 48.26 19.76 30.09
N ASP A 140 48.90 18.59 30.10
CA ASP A 140 49.82 18.14 29.05
C ASP A 140 49.93 16.60 28.92
N GLU A 141 50.69 16.15 27.93
CA GLU A 141 50.93 14.73 27.63
C GLU A 141 51.74 13.99 28.71
N GLU A 142 52.59 14.68 29.48
CA GLU A 142 53.36 14.07 30.56
C GLU A 142 52.48 13.77 31.76
N GLU A 143 51.60 14.71 32.12
CA GLU A 143 50.57 14.52 33.14
C GLU A 143 49.62 13.39 32.74
N ALA A 144 49.22 13.33 31.46
CA ALA A 144 48.42 12.24 30.92
C ALA A 144 49.14 10.88 31.04
N ALA A 145 50.40 10.79 30.64
CA ALA A 145 51.19 9.56 30.75
C ALA A 145 51.36 9.10 32.21
N ALA A 146 51.62 10.04 33.12
CA ALA A 146 51.74 9.75 34.55
C ALA A 146 50.43 9.25 35.16
N ALA A 147 49.31 9.90 34.82
CA ALA A 147 47.99 9.48 35.26
C ALA A 147 47.58 8.12 34.67
N ALA A 148 47.89 7.86 33.40
CA ALA A 148 47.62 6.58 32.75
C ALA A 148 48.34 5.42 33.47
N ARG A 149 49.59 5.60 33.90
CA ARG A 149 50.32 4.61 34.73
C ARG A 149 49.66 4.37 36.08
N ALA A 150 49.11 5.41 36.71
CA ALA A 150 48.43 5.29 37.99
C ALA A 150 47.07 4.59 37.87
N ILE A 151 46.33 4.85 36.80
CA ILE A 151 45.02 4.23 36.51
C ILE A 151 45.19 2.76 36.05
N GLY A 152 46.25 2.48 35.27
CA GLY A 152 46.53 1.20 34.66
C GLY A 152 45.89 1.04 33.27
N PHE A 153 46.66 0.50 32.32
CA PHE A 153 46.24 0.31 30.93
C PHE A 153 45.26 -0.88 30.75
N PRO A 154 44.40 -0.85 29.71
CA PRO A 154 44.22 0.25 28.76
C PRO A 154 43.42 1.43 29.37
N VAL A 155 43.70 2.62 28.88
CA VAL A 155 42.98 3.86 29.24
C VAL A 155 42.35 4.49 28.00
N ILE A 156 41.41 5.41 28.19
CA ILE A 156 40.79 6.17 27.10
C ILE A 156 40.98 7.66 27.37
N LEU A 157 41.61 8.34 26.42
CA LEU A 157 41.64 9.81 26.37
C LEU A 157 40.30 10.30 25.88
N LYS A 158 39.73 11.31 26.55
CA LYS A 158 38.44 11.91 26.18
C LYS A 158 38.51 13.43 26.24
N ALA A 159 37.92 14.11 25.26
CA ALA A 159 37.68 15.54 25.31
C ALA A 159 36.49 15.87 26.23
N THR A 160 36.53 16.98 26.97
CA THR A 160 35.51 17.40 27.96
C THR A 160 34.12 17.54 27.33
N ALA A 161 34.05 18.08 26.12
CA ALA A 161 32.82 18.29 25.36
C ALA A 161 32.52 17.15 24.34
N GLY A 162 33.28 16.05 24.37
CA GLY A 162 33.11 14.92 23.47
C GLY A 162 31.83 14.12 23.73
N GLY A 163 31.11 13.80 22.65
CA GLY A 163 29.93 12.94 22.62
C GLY A 163 29.92 12.03 21.38
N GLY A 164 29.29 10.86 21.48
CA GLY A 164 29.10 9.96 20.33
C GLY A 164 30.37 9.33 19.74
N GLY A 165 31.44 9.17 20.51
CA GLY A 165 32.69 8.56 20.03
C GLY A 165 33.71 9.51 19.40
N ILE A 166 33.35 10.79 19.21
CA ILE A 166 34.23 11.81 18.63
C ILE A 166 35.04 12.50 19.75
N GLY A 167 36.35 12.68 19.52
CA GLY A 167 37.24 13.26 20.54
C GLY A 167 37.59 12.26 21.64
N MET A 168 37.74 10.98 21.31
CA MET A 168 38.22 9.97 22.24
C MET A 168 39.13 8.95 21.56
N ARG A 169 40.19 8.51 22.26
CA ARG A 169 41.18 7.54 21.75
C ARG A 169 41.51 6.52 22.83
N ILE A 170 41.41 5.24 22.48
CA ILE A 170 41.86 4.14 23.34
C ILE A 170 43.39 4.10 23.27
N CYS A 171 44.03 3.99 24.42
CA CYS A 171 45.47 3.91 24.57
C CYS A 171 45.82 2.60 25.28
N GLU A 172 46.50 1.72 24.56
CA GLU A 172 46.93 0.40 25.05
C GLU A 172 48.21 0.52 25.88
N ASP A 173 49.03 1.54 25.62
CA ASP A 173 50.24 1.84 26.35
C ASP A 173 50.52 3.35 26.47
N GLU A 174 51.66 3.69 27.08
CA GLU A 174 52.07 5.08 27.28
C GLU A 174 52.37 5.82 25.97
N GLY A 175 52.88 5.12 24.96
CA GLY A 175 53.15 5.69 23.63
C GLY A 175 51.86 6.17 22.98
N ASP A 176 50.80 5.37 23.06
CA ASP A 176 49.48 5.74 22.56
C ASP A 176 48.90 6.98 23.26
N VAL A 177 49.12 7.14 24.57
CA VAL A 177 48.65 8.31 25.33
C VAL A 177 49.34 9.58 24.84
N ARG A 178 50.67 9.52 24.68
CA ARG A 178 51.48 10.66 24.24
C ARG A 178 51.12 11.06 22.81
N GLU A 179 51.04 10.10 21.90
CA GLU A 179 50.65 10.36 20.51
C GLU A 179 49.19 10.84 20.40
N GLY A 180 48.32 10.30 21.26
CA GLY A 180 46.89 10.57 21.28
C GLY A 180 46.49 11.94 21.82
N PHE A 181 47.23 12.48 22.79
CA PHE A 181 46.84 13.69 23.52
C PHE A 181 46.60 14.89 22.59
N ALA A 182 47.58 15.22 21.75
CA ALA A 182 47.47 16.35 20.82
C ALA A 182 46.37 16.13 19.75
N ALA A 183 46.12 14.88 19.36
CA ALA A 183 45.07 14.55 18.39
C ALA A 183 43.67 14.74 18.98
N VAL A 184 43.45 14.24 20.20
CA VAL A 184 42.17 14.38 20.92
C VAL A 184 41.90 15.85 21.27
N ALA A 185 42.92 16.63 21.65
CA ALA A 185 42.78 18.07 21.92
C ALA A 185 42.31 18.82 20.68
N ARG A 186 42.94 18.55 19.53
CA ARG A 186 42.54 19.16 18.24
C ARG A 186 41.12 18.77 17.86
N GLN A 187 40.74 17.51 18.05
CA GLN A 187 39.37 17.05 17.79
C GLN A 187 38.35 17.70 18.73
N GLY A 188 38.69 17.85 20.02
CA GLY A 188 37.87 18.57 20.99
C GLY A 188 37.64 20.02 20.57
N GLN A 189 38.73 20.73 20.26
CA GLN A 189 38.68 22.14 19.87
C GLN A 189 37.92 22.37 18.56
N SER A 190 38.18 21.54 17.54
CA SER A 190 37.58 21.70 16.20
C SER A 190 36.09 21.35 16.16
N ASN A 191 35.67 20.34 16.93
CA ASN A 191 34.30 19.86 16.89
C ASN A 191 33.40 20.49 17.97
N PHE A 192 33.98 20.92 19.10
CA PHE A 192 33.20 21.32 20.28
C PHE A 192 33.67 22.63 20.92
N GLY A 193 34.68 23.30 20.37
CA GLY A 193 35.17 24.58 20.89
C GLY A 193 35.94 24.51 22.22
N ASP A 194 36.13 23.31 22.76
CA ASP A 194 36.79 23.05 24.05
C ASP A 194 37.92 22.01 23.88
N ALA A 195 39.15 22.40 24.23
CA ALA A 195 40.34 21.56 24.14
C ALA A 195 40.64 20.75 25.42
N GLY A 196 39.79 20.82 26.45
CA GLY A 196 39.98 20.08 27.68
C GLY A 196 40.03 18.58 27.44
N ILE A 197 41.02 17.90 28.05
CA ILE A 197 41.19 16.45 27.98
C ILE A 197 41.20 15.88 29.38
N PHE A 198 40.60 14.70 29.56
CA PHE A 198 40.76 13.87 30.75
C PHE A 198 41.00 12.41 30.36
N LEU A 199 41.54 11.63 31.28
CA LEU A 199 41.74 10.19 31.13
C LEU A 199 40.72 9.44 31.97
N GLU A 200 40.22 8.33 31.44
CA GLU A 200 39.49 7.32 32.21
C GLU A 200 40.03 5.93 31.91
N ARG A 201 39.85 5.00 32.84
CA ARG A 201 40.10 3.60 32.58
C ARG A 201 39.21 3.08 31.44
N TYR A 202 39.80 2.36 30.50
CA TYR A 202 39.05 1.72 29.43
C TYR A 202 38.66 0.29 29.83
N ILE A 203 37.36 -0.02 29.77
CA ILE A 203 36.82 -1.35 30.09
C ILE A 203 36.49 -2.05 28.78
N ARG A 204 37.34 -3.01 28.36
CA ARG A 204 37.21 -3.72 27.07
C ARG A 204 35.86 -4.45 26.92
N ARG A 205 35.46 -5.17 27.97
CA ARG A 205 34.19 -5.90 28.05
C ARG A 205 33.26 -5.22 29.06
N ALA A 206 32.93 -3.96 28.78
CA ALA A 206 31.97 -3.23 29.60
C ALA A 206 30.57 -3.79 29.39
N ARG A 207 29.84 -4.00 30.48
CA ARG A 207 28.38 -4.12 30.49
C ARG A 207 27.76 -2.80 30.86
N HIS A 208 26.59 -2.53 30.33
CA HIS A 208 25.79 -1.36 30.68
C HIS A 208 24.63 -1.85 31.57
N ILE A 209 24.71 -1.56 32.87
CA ILE A 209 23.68 -1.93 33.85
C ILE A 209 23.06 -0.66 34.39
N GLU A 210 21.74 -0.62 34.45
CA GLU A 210 21.03 0.56 34.90
C GLU A 210 19.96 0.22 35.92
N VAL A 211 19.67 1.13 36.86
CA VAL A 211 18.70 0.92 37.95
C VAL A 211 17.52 1.86 37.77
N GLN A 212 16.33 1.29 37.66
CA GLN A 212 15.10 2.07 37.69
C GLN A 212 14.84 2.58 39.10
N LEU A 213 14.56 3.87 39.22
CA LEU A 213 14.11 4.50 40.45
C LEU A 213 12.75 5.16 40.23
N PHE A 214 11.99 5.28 41.32
CA PHE A 214 10.84 6.18 41.41
C PHE A 214 10.94 6.99 42.70
N GLY A 215 10.83 8.31 42.62
CA GLY A 215 10.92 9.19 43.79
C GLY A 215 9.76 10.15 43.96
N ASP A 216 9.57 10.69 45.16
CA ASP A 216 8.47 11.61 45.48
C ASP A 216 8.85 13.10 45.43
N GLY A 217 10.13 13.43 45.27
CA GLY A 217 10.62 14.81 45.35
C GLY A 217 10.95 15.30 46.76
N GLU A 218 10.66 14.51 47.79
CA GLU A 218 10.85 14.85 49.22
C GLU A 218 11.90 13.95 49.89
N GLY A 219 12.64 13.18 49.08
CA GLY A 219 13.74 12.34 49.51
C GLY A 219 13.38 10.86 49.67
N ARG A 220 12.13 10.44 49.47
CA ARG A 220 11.79 9.01 49.37
C ARG A 220 12.03 8.54 47.94
N VAL A 221 12.74 7.41 47.82
CA VAL A 221 13.07 6.79 46.53
C VAL A 221 12.90 5.27 46.66
N MET A 222 12.14 4.70 45.74
CA MET A 222 11.94 3.26 45.59
C MET A 222 12.78 2.75 44.42
N PRO A 223 13.70 1.79 44.65
CA PRO A 223 14.37 1.08 43.57
C PRO A 223 13.44 0.02 42.97
N LEU A 224 13.39 -0.04 41.64
CA LEU A 224 12.54 -0.94 40.87
C LEU A 224 13.38 -1.91 40.04
N GLY A 225 14.49 -2.36 40.63
CA GLY A 225 15.40 -3.35 40.04
C GLY A 225 16.30 -2.78 38.95
N GLU A 226 17.14 -3.66 38.41
CA GLU A 226 18.10 -3.34 37.37
C GLU A 226 17.71 -3.91 36.00
N ARG A 227 18.24 -3.29 34.95
CA ARG A 227 18.20 -3.75 33.57
C ARG A 227 19.62 -3.87 33.03
N ASP A 228 19.84 -4.88 32.18
CA ASP A 228 21.04 -4.96 31.35
C ASP A 228 20.72 -4.40 29.96
N CYS A 229 21.47 -3.37 29.56
CA CYS A 229 21.34 -2.69 28.28
C CYS A 229 22.63 -2.81 27.45
N SER A 230 23.40 -3.88 27.66
CA SER A 230 24.73 -4.03 27.07
C SER A 230 24.68 -4.32 25.57
N LEU A 231 23.60 -4.89 25.03
CA LEU A 231 23.51 -5.17 23.60
C LEU A 231 23.22 -3.88 22.82
N GLN A 232 24.31 -3.22 22.44
CA GLN A 232 24.33 -1.92 21.77
C GLN A 232 25.05 -2.01 20.43
N ARG A 233 24.60 -1.20 19.46
CA ARG A 233 25.29 -0.95 18.19
C ARG A 233 25.69 0.50 18.13
N ARG A 234 26.98 0.82 18.00
CA ARG A 234 27.48 2.22 17.97
C ARG A 234 26.88 3.05 19.13
N ASN A 235 26.84 2.46 20.32
CA ASN A 235 26.26 3.02 21.55
C ASN A 235 24.73 3.24 21.53
N GLN A 236 24.01 2.68 20.56
CA GLN A 236 22.55 2.68 20.53
C GLN A 236 22.04 1.33 21.05
N LYS A 237 21.19 1.35 22.07
CA LYS A 237 20.62 0.14 22.69
C LYS A 237 19.66 -0.56 21.71
N VAL A 238 19.73 -1.89 21.62
CA VAL A 238 18.94 -2.73 20.70
C VAL A 238 18.13 -3.78 21.44
N VAL A 239 18.75 -4.41 22.44
CA VAL A 239 18.13 -5.46 23.27
C VAL A 239 18.41 -5.14 24.74
N GLU A 240 17.37 -5.23 25.54
CA GLU A 240 17.43 -5.00 26.98
C GLU A 240 16.75 -6.15 27.72
N GLU A 241 17.27 -6.51 28.89
CA GLU A 241 16.68 -7.57 29.70
C GLU A 241 16.70 -7.25 31.20
N SER A 242 15.73 -7.81 31.92
CA SER A 242 15.63 -7.69 33.37
C SER A 242 15.13 -9.01 33.97
N PRO A 243 15.72 -9.49 35.08
CA PRO A 243 16.91 -8.97 35.77
C PRO A 243 18.21 -9.11 34.96
N ALA A 244 19.30 -8.43 35.35
CA ALA A 244 20.57 -8.53 34.62
C ALA A 244 21.20 -9.94 34.76
N PRO A 245 21.60 -10.60 33.65
CA PRO A 245 22.14 -11.96 33.69
C PRO A 245 23.53 -11.99 34.29
N LEU A 246 23.92 -13.11 34.91
CA LEU A 246 25.27 -13.32 35.46
C LEU A 246 25.79 -12.18 36.36
N LEU A 247 24.90 -11.40 36.99
CA LEU A 247 25.27 -10.34 37.92
C LEU A 247 25.31 -10.91 39.35
N PRO A 248 26.47 -10.92 40.04
CA PRO A 248 26.56 -11.47 41.38
C PRO A 248 25.58 -10.79 42.34
N PRO A 249 24.87 -11.52 43.21
CA PRO A 249 23.87 -10.93 44.11
C PRO A 249 24.42 -9.81 45.01
N ALA A 250 25.69 -9.90 45.42
CA ALA A 250 26.33 -8.84 46.21
C ALA A 250 26.47 -7.54 45.41
N VAL A 251 27.01 -7.63 44.19
CA VAL A 251 27.16 -6.50 43.27
C VAL A 251 25.80 -5.88 42.95
N ARG A 252 24.77 -6.70 42.68
CA ARG A 252 23.40 -6.22 42.44
C ARG A 252 22.88 -5.37 43.60
N ARG A 253 23.02 -5.85 44.85
CA ARG A 253 22.61 -5.09 46.03
C ARG A 253 23.36 -3.78 46.17
N ASP A 254 24.67 -3.79 45.97
CA ASP A 254 25.51 -2.60 46.11
C ASP A 254 25.19 -1.54 45.04
N LEU A 255 24.95 -1.99 43.81
CA LEU A 255 24.56 -1.16 42.67
C LEU A 255 23.19 -0.50 42.90
N ILE A 256 22.18 -1.28 43.34
CA ILE A 256 20.86 -0.74 43.68
C ILE A 256 20.94 0.23 44.86
N ALA A 257 21.73 -0.09 45.89
CA ALA A 257 21.92 0.79 47.04
C ALA A 257 22.60 2.11 46.65
N ALA A 258 23.58 2.08 45.73
CA ALA A 258 24.25 3.27 45.23
C ALA A 258 23.29 4.17 44.44
N ALA A 259 22.50 3.60 43.53
CA ALA A 259 21.47 4.33 42.78
C ALA A 259 20.44 4.97 43.73
N THR A 260 19.98 4.22 44.74
CA THR A 260 19.01 4.71 45.72
C THR A 260 19.56 5.90 46.51
N ARG A 261 20.81 5.82 47.00
CA ARG A 261 21.46 6.94 47.70
C ARG A 261 21.56 8.19 46.84
N LEU A 262 21.89 8.04 45.55
CA LEU A 262 21.98 9.16 44.62
C LEU A 262 20.62 9.83 44.41
N GLY A 263 19.57 9.03 44.19
CA GLY A 263 18.20 9.55 44.05
C GLY A 263 17.72 10.27 45.33
N GLN A 264 17.99 9.71 46.50
CA GLN A 264 17.64 10.32 47.79
C GLN A 264 18.37 11.65 48.00
N ALA A 265 19.67 11.68 47.68
CA ALA A 265 20.48 12.90 47.76
C ALA A 265 19.96 14.01 46.86
N ALA A 266 19.50 13.67 45.66
CA ALA A 266 18.90 14.61 44.73
C ALA A 266 17.46 15.00 45.08
N ARG A 267 16.84 14.39 46.10
CA ARG A 267 15.38 14.44 46.35
C ARG A 267 14.62 14.23 45.04
N TYR A 268 14.95 13.15 44.34
CA TYR A 268 14.47 12.91 43.00
C TYR A 268 12.94 12.71 42.98
N ARG A 269 12.27 13.22 41.93
CA ARG A 269 10.82 13.09 41.72
C ARG A 269 10.51 12.31 40.45
N SER A 270 9.44 11.52 40.47
CA SER A 270 8.94 10.71 39.35
C SER A 270 9.91 9.58 38.96
N ALA A 271 9.79 9.05 37.75
CA ALA A 271 10.67 8.01 37.22
C ALA A 271 12.04 8.58 36.78
N GLY A 272 13.11 7.83 37.07
CA GLY A 272 14.47 8.14 36.61
C GLY A 272 15.35 6.91 36.67
N THR A 273 16.44 6.92 35.91
CA THR A 273 17.34 5.77 35.81
C THR A 273 18.77 6.18 36.09
N VAL A 274 19.45 5.43 36.97
CA VAL A 274 20.89 5.59 37.20
C VAL A 274 21.63 4.54 36.40
N GLU A 275 22.46 4.97 35.44
CA GLU A 275 23.24 4.10 34.56
C GLU A 275 24.66 3.86 35.09
N PHE A 276 25.15 2.63 34.91
CA PHE A 276 26.47 2.20 35.34
C PHE A 276 27.20 1.42 34.23
N LEU A 277 28.52 1.66 34.13
CA LEU A 277 29.44 0.75 33.44
C LEU A 277 29.90 -0.34 34.41
N TYR A 278 29.71 -1.60 34.05
CA TYR A 278 30.11 -2.76 34.84
C TYR A 278 31.26 -3.52 34.17
N ASP A 279 32.38 -3.64 34.88
CA ASP A 279 33.52 -4.50 34.54
C ASP A 279 33.22 -5.91 35.09
N ALA A 280 32.81 -6.81 34.21
CA ALA A 280 32.44 -8.17 34.58
C ALA A 280 33.62 -9.00 35.09
N GLU A 281 34.85 -8.70 34.66
CA GLU A 281 36.05 -9.43 35.10
C GLU A 281 36.44 -9.03 36.52
N ARG A 282 36.37 -7.74 36.84
CA ARG A 282 36.72 -7.21 38.17
C ARG A 282 35.54 -7.16 39.13
N GLN A 283 34.32 -7.40 38.65
CA GLN A 283 33.07 -7.24 39.39
C GLN A 283 32.93 -5.83 39.99
N GLN A 284 33.35 -4.80 39.25
CA GLN A 284 33.29 -3.40 39.66
C GLN A 284 32.31 -2.64 38.77
N PHE A 285 31.52 -1.73 39.35
CA PHE A 285 30.63 -0.85 38.60
C PHE A 285 30.97 0.61 38.85
N PHE A 286 30.68 1.47 37.87
CA PHE A 286 30.98 2.89 37.90
C PHE A 286 29.81 3.70 37.36
N PHE A 287 29.44 4.77 38.05
CA PHE A 287 28.39 5.69 37.61
C PHE A 287 28.74 6.28 36.25
N LEU A 288 27.77 6.22 35.34
CA LEU A 288 27.86 6.80 34.01
C LEU A 288 27.07 8.10 33.96
N GLU A 289 25.76 8.01 34.16
CA GLU A 289 24.84 9.14 34.17
C GLU A 289 23.53 8.79 34.89
N MET A 290 22.65 9.78 35.05
CA MET A 290 21.27 9.56 35.46
C MET A 290 20.35 10.20 34.43
N ASN A 291 19.50 9.41 33.78
CA ASN A 291 18.47 9.96 32.90
C ASN A 291 17.29 10.44 33.74
N THR A 292 16.94 11.70 33.54
CA THR A 292 15.93 12.43 34.31
C THR A 292 14.54 12.28 33.68
N ARG A 293 14.20 11.04 33.29
CA ARG A 293 12.97 10.71 32.56
C ARG A 293 12.70 9.21 32.58
N LEU A 294 11.54 8.83 32.05
CA LEU A 294 11.29 7.46 31.63
C LEU A 294 12.24 7.07 30.48
N GLN A 295 12.59 5.79 30.38
CA GLN A 295 13.40 5.25 29.28
C GLN A 295 12.58 4.34 28.38
N VAL A 296 13.12 4.04 27.20
CA VAL A 296 12.46 3.22 26.17
C VAL A 296 12.15 1.83 26.74
N GLU A 297 13.15 1.24 27.39
CA GLU A 297 13.24 -0.09 27.98
C GLU A 297 12.50 -0.27 29.31
N HIS A 298 11.71 0.71 29.76
CA HIS A 298 10.94 0.61 31.00
C HIS A 298 9.96 -0.60 31.01
N GLY A 299 9.58 -1.09 29.82
CA GLY A 299 8.67 -2.22 29.65
C GLY A 299 9.16 -3.50 30.34
N VAL A 300 10.46 -3.83 30.27
CA VAL A 300 10.97 -5.04 30.93
C VAL A 300 10.87 -4.95 32.45
N THR A 301 11.02 -3.76 33.02
CA THR A 301 10.83 -3.52 34.46
C THR A 301 9.37 -3.69 34.86
N GLU A 302 8.45 -3.16 34.07
CA GLU A 302 7.01 -3.32 34.33
C GLU A 302 6.59 -4.78 34.34
N GLU A 303 7.07 -5.58 33.39
CA GLU A 303 6.76 -7.02 33.30
C GLU A 303 7.23 -7.79 34.55
N VAL A 304 8.49 -7.58 34.99
CA VAL A 304 9.04 -8.34 36.12
C VAL A 304 8.54 -7.84 37.47
N MET A 305 8.22 -6.55 37.59
CA MET A 305 7.73 -5.96 38.85
C MET A 305 6.21 -6.00 38.99
N GLY A 306 5.47 -6.21 37.89
CA GLY A 306 4.00 -6.19 37.88
C GLY A 306 3.42 -4.81 38.18
N ILE A 307 4.04 -3.76 37.63
CA ILE A 307 3.67 -2.35 37.84
C ILE A 307 3.42 -1.62 36.52
N ASP A 308 2.83 -0.44 36.59
CA ASP A 308 2.74 0.50 35.47
C ASP A 308 3.44 1.81 35.86
N LEU A 309 4.61 2.05 35.28
CA LEU A 309 5.45 3.22 35.59
C LEU A 309 4.80 4.51 35.09
N VAL A 310 4.10 4.49 33.96
CA VAL A 310 3.39 5.67 33.46
C VAL A 310 2.24 6.04 34.40
N GLU A 311 1.49 5.06 34.90
CA GLU A 311 0.46 5.29 35.92
C GLU A 311 1.07 5.92 37.17
N TRP A 312 2.20 5.40 37.66
CA TRP A 312 2.88 5.95 38.82
C TRP A 312 3.35 7.39 38.57
N MET A 313 3.90 7.68 37.40
CA MET A 313 4.29 9.04 37.00
C MET A 313 3.08 9.99 37.03
N ILE A 314 1.94 9.58 36.46
CA ILE A 314 0.70 10.37 36.45
C ILE A 314 0.17 10.61 37.86
N ARG A 315 0.11 9.57 38.71
CA ARG A 315 -0.29 9.67 40.12
C ARG A 315 0.61 10.62 40.89
N GLY A 316 1.93 10.51 40.71
CA GLY A 316 2.90 11.43 41.29
C GLY A 316 2.71 12.88 40.83
N GLY A 317 2.37 13.11 39.56
CA GLY A 317 1.98 14.41 39.05
C GLY A 317 0.74 15.00 39.74
N ALA A 318 -0.22 14.15 40.11
CA ALA A 318 -1.40 14.56 40.89
C ALA A 318 -1.09 14.77 42.39
N GLY A 319 0.09 14.36 42.86
CA GLY A 319 0.53 14.42 44.25
C GLY A 319 0.21 13.17 45.07
N ASP A 320 -0.19 12.08 44.43
CA ASP A 320 -0.41 10.78 45.08
C ASP A 320 0.87 9.92 44.99
N PHE A 321 1.53 9.74 46.13
CA PHE A 321 2.72 8.87 46.30
C PHE A 321 2.48 7.74 47.30
N ALA A 322 1.22 7.43 47.64
CA ALA A 322 0.90 6.42 48.66
C ALA A 322 1.41 5.01 48.28
N PHE A 323 1.64 4.75 46.99
CA PHE A 323 2.22 3.50 46.53
C PHE A 323 3.69 3.32 46.94
N LEU A 324 4.39 4.39 47.33
CA LEU A 324 5.76 4.30 47.87
C LEU A 324 5.79 3.90 49.36
N ASP A 325 4.63 3.81 50.03
CA ASP A 325 4.55 3.38 51.43
C ASP A 325 4.67 1.85 51.57
N ALA A 326 4.51 1.12 50.47
CA ALA A 326 4.72 -0.32 50.42
C ALA A 326 6.20 -0.67 50.16
N ASP A 327 6.61 -1.86 50.56
CA ASP A 327 7.94 -2.38 50.22
C ASP A 327 8.11 -2.48 48.69
N PRO A 328 9.34 -2.26 48.15
CA PRO A 328 9.60 -2.42 46.73
C PRO A 328 9.21 -3.82 46.23
N PRO A 329 8.50 -3.93 45.10
CA PRO A 329 8.14 -5.21 44.53
C PRO A 329 9.39 -6.03 44.21
N GLN A 330 9.30 -7.35 44.40
CA GLN A 330 10.37 -8.27 44.04
C GLN A 330 10.19 -8.72 42.58
N PRO A 331 11.28 -8.81 41.80
CA PRO A 331 11.20 -9.25 40.41
C PRO A 331 10.69 -10.69 40.33
N ARG A 332 9.73 -10.94 39.44
CA ARG A 332 9.17 -12.26 39.14
C ARG A 332 9.46 -12.62 37.70
N GLY A 333 10.14 -13.74 37.48
CA GLY A 333 10.50 -14.19 36.15
C GLY A 333 11.60 -13.33 35.51
N HIS A 334 11.61 -13.33 34.17
CA HIS A 334 12.56 -12.62 33.33
C HIS A 334 11.84 -11.99 32.15
N SER A 335 12.25 -10.79 31.77
CA SER A 335 11.72 -10.08 30.61
C SER A 335 12.83 -9.63 29.68
N VAL A 336 12.54 -9.67 28.38
CA VAL A 336 13.42 -9.24 27.29
C VAL A 336 12.62 -8.28 26.40
N GLU A 337 13.23 -7.16 26.05
CA GLU A 337 12.76 -6.22 25.03
C GLU A 337 13.73 -6.21 23.85
N VAL A 338 13.19 -6.12 22.64
CA VAL A 338 13.96 -5.82 21.42
C VAL A 338 13.34 -4.62 20.71
N ARG A 339 14.21 -3.79 20.12
CA ARG A 339 13.81 -2.60 19.35
C ARG A 339 13.81 -2.87 17.85
N LEU A 340 12.63 -2.83 17.26
CA LEU A 340 12.42 -2.96 15.83
C LEU A 340 12.51 -1.58 15.16
N TYR A 341 13.42 -1.45 14.20
CA TYR A 341 13.75 -0.21 13.50
C TYR A 341 13.54 -0.33 11.98
N ALA A 342 13.13 0.76 11.35
CA ALA A 342 13.19 1.01 9.91
C ALA A 342 14.64 1.34 9.52
N GLU A 343 15.49 0.32 9.54
CA GLU A 343 16.89 0.39 9.14
C GLU A 343 17.21 -0.86 8.31
N ASP A 344 18.18 -0.75 7.40
CA ASP A 344 18.72 -1.87 6.62
C ASP A 344 20.08 -2.31 7.20
N PRO A 345 20.16 -3.41 7.97
CA PRO A 345 21.41 -3.90 8.54
C PRO A 345 22.47 -4.28 7.51
N ALA A 346 22.09 -4.63 6.27
CA ALA A 346 23.05 -4.97 5.22
C ALA A 346 23.73 -3.73 4.63
N LEU A 347 23.14 -2.54 4.80
CA LEU A 347 23.66 -1.26 4.34
C LEU A 347 24.08 -0.35 5.50
N ASP A 348 24.88 -0.90 6.40
CA ASP A 348 25.38 -0.20 7.59
C ASP A 348 24.27 0.46 8.42
N TYR A 349 23.12 -0.21 8.49
CA TYR A 349 21.93 0.23 9.23
C TYR A 349 21.40 1.59 8.77
N ARG A 350 21.52 1.86 7.46
CA ARG A 350 20.94 3.05 6.84
C ARG A 350 19.44 3.10 7.15
N PRO A 351 18.91 4.23 7.64
CA PRO A 351 17.48 4.40 7.83
C PRO A 351 16.70 4.19 6.53
N THR A 352 15.52 3.60 6.64
CA THR A 352 14.59 3.34 5.54
C THR A 352 13.31 4.14 5.73
N SER A 353 12.64 4.46 4.63
CA SER A 353 11.40 5.23 4.62
C SER A 353 10.47 4.69 3.55
N GLY A 354 9.17 4.93 3.71
CA GLY A 354 8.14 4.48 2.78
C GLY A 354 6.87 4.03 3.49
N THR A 355 6.03 3.25 2.79
CA THR A 355 4.76 2.76 3.34
C THR A 355 4.90 1.31 3.78
N LEU A 356 4.49 1.02 5.02
CA LEU A 356 4.40 -0.35 5.52
C LEU A 356 3.18 -1.04 4.92
N THR A 357 3.34 -2.20 4.28
CA THR A 357 2.23 -2.95 3.66
C THR A 357 1.70 -4.06 4.56
N ALA A 358 2.50 -4.53 5.51
CA ALA A 358 2.09 -5.45 6.57
C ALA A 358 2.80 -5.11 7.87
N VAL A 359 2.09 -5.18 8.99
CA VAL A 359 2.64 -5.09 10.35
C VAL A 359 1.87 -6.07 11.21
N GLN A 360 2.53 -7.15 11.61
CA GLN A 360 1.92 -8.24 12.39
C GLN A 360 2.88 -8.67 13.49
N PHE A 361 2.41 -8.62 14.73
CA PHE A 361 3.11 -9.12 15.91
C PHE A 361 2.24 -10.17 16.62
N PRO A 362 2.84 -11.18 17.27
CA PRO A 362 2.08 -12.17 18.01
C PRO A 362 1.25 -11.56 19.15
N ALA A 363 0.01 -12.02 19.34
CA ALA A 363 -0.89 -11.47 20.35
C ALA A 363 -0.55 -11.89 21.79
N ASP A 364 0.34 -12.87 21.98
CA ASP A 364 0.79 -13.42 23.26
C ASP A 364 2.04 -12.72 23.83
N ILE A 365 2.47 -11.63 23.20
CA ILE A 365 3.54 -10.75 23.66
C ILE A 365 3.03 -9.32 23.85
N ARG A 366 3.79 -8.52 24.59
CA ARG A 366 3.54 -7.08 24.69
C ARG A 366 4.28 -6.39 23.53
N ALA A 367 3.53 -5.96 22.53
CA ALA A 367 4.05 -5.15 21.43
C ALA A 367 3.63 -3.68 21.61
N GLU A 368 4.61 -2.79 21.74
CA GLU A 368 4.38 -1.34 21.78
C GLU A 368 4.79 -0.72 20.46
N THR A 369 3.83 -0.29 19.66
CA THR A 369 4.07 0.28 18.33
C THR A 369 3.19 1.51 18.08
N TRP A 370 3.57 2.30 17.09
CA TRP A 370 2.80 3.42 16.56
C TRP A 370 2.39 3.24 15.11
N CYS A 371 2.85 2.17 14.47
CA CYS A 371 2.62 1.90 13.07
C CYS A 371 1.73 0.67 12.87
N MET A 372 1.15 0.60 11.69
CA MET A 372 0.37 -0.51 11.18
C MET A 372 0.50 -0.56 9.65
N ALA A 373 -0.09 -1.55 8.98
CA ALA A 373 -0.21 -1.51 7.53
C ALA A 373 -0.84 -0.18 7.07
N GLY A 374 -0.32 0.41 6.00
CA GLY A 374 -0.66 1.75 5.50
C GLY A 374 0.01 2.91 6.22
N SER A 375 0.81 2.68 7.27
CA SER A 375 1.57 3.75 7.92
C SER A 375 2.77 4.14 7.08
N GLU A 376 2.97 5.44 6.91
CA GLU A 376 4.17 6.00 6.27
C GLU A 376 5.26 6.25 7.32
N VAL A 377 6.44 5.71 7.10
CA VAL A 377 7.64 5.97 7.90
C VAL A 377 8.42 7.06 7.19
N SER A 378 8.49 8.23 7.83
CA SER A 378 9.16 9.41 7.28
C SER A 378 10.64 9.49 7.70
N ILE A 379 11.36 10.43 7.09
CA ILE A 379 12.80 10.67 7.36
C ILE A 379 13.06 11.64 8.52
N TRP A 380 12.03 12.23 9.12
CA TRP A 380 12.16 13.42 9.96
C TRP A 380 12.58 13.15 11.40
N TYR A 381 12.33 11.93 11.90
CA TYR A 381 12.41 11.59 13.32
C TYR A 381 13.27 10.35 13.56
N ASP A 382 12.93 9.58 14.59
CA ASP A 382 13.56 8.30 14.88
C ASP A 382 12.94 7.17 14.04
N PRO A 383 13.73 6.16 13.63
CA PRO A 383 13.24 5.04 12.82
C PRO A 383 12.58 3.91 13.65
N MET A 384 12.32 4.06 14.96
CA MET A 384 11.79 2.95 15.77
C MET A 384 10.34 2.66 15.38
N LEU A 385 10.04 1.44 14.97
CA LEU A 385 8.70 1.00 14.59
C LEU A 385 7.94 0.40 15.78
N ALA A 386 8.63 -0.45 16.56
CA ALA A 386 8.02 -1.16 17.67
C ALA A 386 9.04 -1.57 18.73
N LYS A 387 8.54 -1.80 19.93
CA LYS A 387 9.22 -2.53 21.01
C LYS A 387 8.47 -3.84 21.20
N LEU A 388 9.18 -4.95 21.08
CA LEU A 388 8.61 -6.28 21.32
C LEU A 388 9.13 -6.77 22.66
N ILE A 389 8.23 -7.00 23.61
CA ILE A 389 8.54 -7.31 24.99
C ILE A 389 7.92 -8.67 25.32
N VAL A 390 8.74 -9.56 25.88
CA VAL A 390 8.30 -10.86 26.38
C VAL A 390 8.60 -11.01 27.86
N HIS A 391 7.80 -11.83 28.53
CA HIS A 391 7.98 -12.23 29.92
C HIS A 391 7.77 -13.73 30.05
N ALA A 392 8.61 -14.38 30.88
CA ALA A 392 8.53 -15.79 31.21
C ALA A 392 9.09 -16.08 32.63
N PRO A 393 8.81 -17.26 33.22
CA PRO A 393 9.32 -17.63 34.55
C PRO A 393 10.85 -17.70 34.66
N THR A 394 11.55 -18.00 33.57
CA THR A 394 13.01 -18.10 33.53
C THR A 394 13.58 -17.34 32.34
N ARG A 395 14.87 -17.01 32.38
CA ARG A 395 15.58 -16.36 31.28
C ARG A 395 15.56 -17.19 30.00
N ASP A 396 15.84 -18.48 30.10
CA ASP A 396 15.87 -19.38 28.94
C ASP A 396 14.49 -19.48 28.27
N GLU A 397 13.43 -19.53 29.06
CA GLU A 397 12.05 -19.49 28.54
C GLU A 397 11.73 -18.13 27.90
N ALA A 398 12.20 -17.01 28.46
CA ALA A 398 12.02 -15.69 27.88
C ALA A 398 12.76 -15.55 26.54
N ILE A 399 13.97 -16.08 26.43
CA ILE A 399 14.74 -16.13 25.18
C ILE A 399 14.00 -16.97 24.14
N GLY A 400 13.57 -18.18 24.49
CA GLY A 400 12.79 -19.04 23.59
C GLY A 400 11.48 -18.37 23.13
N LYS A 401 10.81 -17.66 24.04
CA LYS A 401 9.61 -16.87 23.72
C LYS A 401 9.92 -15.70 22.79
N MET A 402 11.02 -14.98 22.99
CA MET A 402 11.45 -13.88 22.10
C MET A 402 11.82 -14.39 20.70
N GLN A 403 12.56 -15.51 20.62
CA GLN A 403 12.89 -16.15 19.35
C GLN A 403 11.64 -16.55 18.58
N ALA A 404 10.69 -17.23 19.23
CA ALA A 404 9.40 -17.58 18.63
C ALA A 404 8.55 -16.35 18.26
N ALA A 405 8.68 -15.25 19.02
CA ALA A 405 7.96 -14.01 18.72
C ALA A 405 8.50 -13.34 17.45
N LEU A 406 9.82 -13.25 17.30
CA LEU A 406 10.47 -12.66 16.13
C LEU A 406 10.28 -13.49 14.86
N ASP A 407 10.23 -14.83 14.97
CA ASP A 407 9.96 -15.72 13.84
C ASP A 407 8.53 -15.55 13.30
N ARG A 408 7.56 -15.32 14.21
CA ARG A 408 6.15 -15.08 13.86
C ARG A 408 5.82 -13.62 13.55
N SER A 409 6.75 -12.70 13.79
CA SER A 409 6.57 -11.27 13.48
C SER A 409 6.83 -10.99 12.01
N ARG A 410 6.06 -10.07 11.42
CA ARG A 410 6.17 -9.66 10.02
C ARG A 410 6.01 -8.15 9.87
N VAL A 411 6.95 -7.52 9.18
CA VAL A 411 6.88 -6.12 8.76
C VAL A 411 7.37 -6.03 7.32
N ASP A 412 6.50 -5.59 6.42
CA ASP A 412 6.76 -5.55 4.98
C ASP A 412 6.52 -4.13 4.41
N GLY A 413 7.02 -3.88 3.20
CA GLY A 413 6.89 -2.61 2.46
C GLY A 413 8.19 -1.83 2.36
N MET A 414 9.11 -2.06 3.30
CA MET A 414 10.49 -1.56 3.30
C MET A 414 11.39 -2.46 4.14
N GLU A 415 12.71 -2.31 4.05
CA GLU A 415 13.65 -3.02 4.91
C GLU A 415 13.55 -2.56 6.37
N THR A 416 13.71 -3.53 7.28
CA THR A 416 13.75 -3.32 8.72
C THR A 416 14.83 -4.19 9.34
N ASN A 417 15.23 -3.91 10.58
CA ASN A 417 16.17 -4.75 11.30
C ASN A 417 15.56 -6.08 11.80
N LEU A 418 14.30 -6.39 11.49
CA LEU A 418 13.57 -7.55 12.04
C LEU A 418 14.30 -8.88 11.82
N ARG A 419 14.83 -9.11 10.61
CA ARG A 419 15.55 -10.35 10.30
C ARG A 419 16.87 -10.44 11.06
N TRP A 420 17.60 -9.34 11.14
CA TRP A 420 18.83 -9.29 11.94
C TRP A 420 18.56 -9.46 13.44
N LEU A 421 17.44 -8.97 13.97
CA LEU A 421 17.04 -9.23 15.37
C LEU A 421 16.88 -10.72 15.66
N ARG A 422 16.45 -11.53 14.67
CA ARG A 422 16.38 -13.00 14.81
C ARG A 422 17.76 -13.61 15.03
N ASP A 423 18.79 -13.06 14.39
CA ASP A 423 20.18 -13.50 14.57
C ASP A 423 20.74 -13.02 15.91
N VAL A 424 20.43 -11.76 16.31
CA VAL A 424 20.87 -11.18 17.58
C VAL A 424 20.42 -12.02 18.77
N VAL A 425 19.13 -12.39 18.84
CA VAL A 425 18.59 -13.19 19.97
C VAL A 425 19.02 -14.66 19.94
N ARG A 426 19.75 -15.08 18.90
CA ARG A 426 20.35 -16.41 18.75
C ARG A 426 21.87 -16.39 18.88
N SER A 427 22.47 -15.20 19.02
CA SER A 427 23.91 -15.07 19.19
C SER A 427 24.36 -15.69 20.52
N ASP A 428 25.56 -16.30 20.52
CA ASP A 428 26.12 -16.94 21.70
C ASP A 428 26.25 -15.97 22.89
N ALA A 429 26.62 -14.71 22.61
CA ALA A 429 26.73 -13.68 23.64
C ALA A 429 25.41 -13.40 24.34
N PHE A 430 24.30 -13.34 23.59
CA PHE A 430 22.97 -13.16 24.18
C PHE A 430 22.50 -14.42 24.90
N VAL A 431 22.57 -15.59 24.28
CA VAL A 431 22.04 -16.83 24.88
C VAL A 431 22.77 -17.19 26.17
N SER A 432 24.11 -17.08 26.21
CA SER A 432 24.90 -17.34 27.42
C SER A 432 24.74 -16.29 28.53
N GLY A 433 24.34 -15.06 28.18
CA GLY A 433 24.35 -13.92 29.09
C GLY A 433 25.71 -13.24 29.25
N GLU A 434 26.75 -13.69 28.52
CA GLU A 434 28.06 -13.04 28.45
C GLU A 434 28.03 -11.82 27.51
N VAL A 435 27.13 -10.88 27.78
CA VAL A 435 26.91 -9.67 26.98
C VAL A 435 27.96 -8.58 27.26
N SER A 436 28.18 -7.70 26.29
CA SER A 436 28.99 -6.48 26.44
C SER A 436 28.54 -5.41 25.45
N THR A 437 28.91 -4.14 25.68
CA THR A 437 28.59 -2.98 24.81
C THR A 437 29.12 -3.08 23.37
N ARG A 438 29.91 -4.11 23.07
CA ARG A 438 30.48 -4.39 21.74
C ARG A 438 30.03 -5.73 21.18
N ALA A 439 29.20 -6.49 21.89
CA ALA A 439 28.83 -7.85 21.49
C ALA A 439 28.14 -7.93 20.12
N LEU A 440 27.41 -6.88 19.72
CA LEU A 440 26.72 -6.84 18.44
C LEU A 440 27.66 -6.59 17.24
N GLU A 441 28.91 -6.17 17.45
CA GLU A 441 29.90 -6.03 16.36
C GLU A 441 30.18 -7.36 15.64
N GLY A 442 29.97 -8.49 16.32
CA GLY A 442 30.16 -9.84 15.76
C GLY A 442 28.94 -10.40 15.02
N VAL A 443 27.78 -9.73 15.03
CA VAL A 443 26.55 -10.23 14.40
C VAL A 443 26.40 -9.64 13.00
N VAL A 444 26.96 -10.33 12.00
CA VAL A 444 26.92 -9.93 10.59
C VAL A 444 25.56 -10.26 9.99
N SER A 445 24.94 -9.29 9.30
CA SER A 445 23.70 -9.51 8.55
C SER A 445 24.00 -9.96 7.12
N ASN A 446 23.53 -11.16 6.76
CA ASN A 446 23.61 -11.70 5.40
C ASN A 446 22.20 -12.15 4.95
N PRO A 447 21.29 -11.22 4.63
CA PRO A 447 19.92 -11.56 4.31
C PRO A 447 19.85 -12.33 2.97
N SER A 448 19.00 -13.36 2.94
CA SER A 448 18.66 -14.09 1.72
C SER A 448 17.81 -13.20 0.80
N SER A 449 18.48 -12.35 0.02
CA SER A 449 17.83 -11.21 -0.63
C SER A 449 18.45 -10.84 -1.97
N ILE A 450 17.69 -10.04 -2.72
CA ILE A 450 18.01 -9.49 -4.02
C ILE A 450 17.81 -7.98 -3.92
N ARG A 451 18.79 -7.21 -4.36
CA ARG A 451 18.72 -5.76 -4.43
C ARG A 451 18.45 -5.30 -5.84
N VAL A 452 17.50 -4.38 -5.98
CA VAL A 452 17.11 -3.82 -7.27
C VAL A 452 18.05 -2.65 -7.59
N VAL A 453 18.94 -2.84 -8.56
CA VAL A 453 19.79 -1.77 -9.09
C VAL A 453 18.97 -0.87 -10.03
N SER A 454 18.12 -1.47 -10.85
CA SER A 454 17.14 -0.80 -11.70
C SER A 454 15.87 -1.65 -11.80
N GLY A 455 14.69 -1.01 -11.73
CA GLY A 455 13.39 -1.68 -11.79
C GLY A 455 12.87 -1.99 -13.20
N GLY A 456 13.54 -1.51 -14.26
CA GLY A 456 13.01 -1.58 -15.63
C GLY A 456 11.81 -0.65 -15.85
N THR A 457 11.04 -0.86 -16.93
CA THR A 457 9.85 -0.02 -17.23
C THR A 457 8.70 -0.31 -16.25
N ALA A 458 8.36 -1.58 -16.09
CA ALA A 458 7.41 -2.04 -15.10
C ALA A 458 7.71 -3.50 -14.73
N THR A 459 8.33 -3.68 -13.55
CA THR A 459 8.54 -5.00 -12.95
C THR A 459 7.68 -5.12 -11.69
N THR A 460 6.79 -6.11 -11.63
CA THR A 460 5.86 -6.29 -10.51
C THR A 460 5.90 -7.71 -9.97
N VAL A 461 5.64 -7.87 -8.68
CA VAL A 461 5.44 -9.20 -8.08
C VAL A 461 4.06 -9.71 -8.49
N GLN A 462 4.00 -10.94 -9.01
CA GLN A 462 2.77 -11.61 -9.38
C GLN A 462 2.75 -13.06 -8.86
N ASP A 463 1.56 -13.58 -8.59
CA ASP A 463 1.30 -14.99 -8.35
C ASP A 463 0.09 -15.47 -9.18
N TRP A 464 -0.06 -16.78 -9.34
CA TRP A 464 -1.17 -17.38 -10.06
C TRP A 464 -1.95 -18.33 -9.14
N PRO A 465 -3.30 -18.31 -9.11
CA PRO A 465 -4.21 -17.62 -10.04
C PRO A 465 -4.51 -16.15 -9.68
N GLY A 466 -3.70 -15.52 -8.83
CA GLY A 466 -3.96 -14.17 -8.34
C GLY A 466 -5.10 -14.14 -7.32
N ARG A 467 -5.75 -12.98 -7.21
CA ARG A 467 -6.74 -12.64 -6.19
C ARG A 467 -8.18 -12.98 -6.61
N GLN A 468 -8.58 -14.22 -6.39
CA GLN A 468 -9.91 -14.72 -6.76
C GLN A 468 -11.00 -14.35 -5.73
N LYS A 469 -12.28 -14.59 -6.06
CA LYS A 469 -13.44 -14.47 -5.14
C LYS A 469 -13.87 -13.05 -4.78
N LEU A 470 -13.35 -12.05 -5.47
CA LEU A 470 -13.59 -10.63 -5.18
C LEU A 470 -14.01 -9.84 -6.43
N TRP A 471 -14.36 -10.53 -7.52
CA TRP A 471 -14.77 -9.89 -8.77
C TRP A 471 -16.10 -9.12 -8.59
N ALA A 472 -16.98 -9.63 -7.71
CA ALA A 472 -18.26 -9.01 -7.36
C ALA A 472 -18.16 -7.64 -6.68
N VAL A 473 -16.97 -7.28 -6.17
CA VAL A 473 -16.71 -5.95 -5.58
C VAL A 473 -15.72 -5.14 -6.41
N GLY A 474 -15.39 -5.59 -7.63
CA GLY A 474 -14.45 -4.89 -8.51
C GLY A 474 -12.99 -4.93 -8.04
N VAL A 475 -12.59 -5.99 -7.37
CA VAL A 475 -11.18 -6.26 -7.10
C VAL A 475 -10.68 -7.26 -8.13
N PRO A 476 -9.72 -6.88 -9.00
CA PRO A 476 -9.21 -7.79 -10.00
C PRO A 476 -8.31 -8.89 -9.42
N PRO A 477 -8.22 -10.05 -10.11
CA PRO A 477 -7.27 -11.07 -9.73
C PRO A 477 -5.83 -10.64 -9.89
N SER A 478 -5.54 -9.73 -10.83
CA SER A 478 -4.17 -9.42 -11.21
C SER A 478 -3.46 -10.71 -11.62
N GLY A 479 -2.29 -11.01 -11.05
CA GLY A 479 -1.49 -12.14 -11.47
C GLY A 479 -0.76 -11.89 -12.78
N PRO A 480 -0.03 -12.90 -13.28
CA PRO A 480 0.72 -12.79 -14.52
C PRO A 480 -0.23 -12.65 -15.71
N MET A 481 0.08 -11.73 -16.62
CA MET A 481 -0.74 -11.51 -17.82
C MET A 481 -0.52 -12.57 -18.90
N ASP A 482 0.67 -13.17 -18.89
CA ASP A 482 0.99 -14.46 -19.52
C ASP A 482 1.21 -15.50 -18.41
N ASP A 483 0.10 -16.12 -18.00
CA ASP A 483 0.09 -17.11 -16.95
C ASP A 483 0.77 -18.43 -17.34
N GLN A 484 0.80 -18.77 -18.63
CA GLN A 484 1.43 -19.98 -19.13
C GLN A 484 2.95 -19.95 -18.93
N SER A 485 3.63 -18.90 -19.40
CA SER A 485 5.08 -18.74 -19.24
C SER A 485 5.48 -18.64 -17.77
N PHE A 486 4.68 -17.93 -16.97
CA PHE A 486 4.88 -17.82 -15.53
C PHE A 486 4.80 -19.19 -14.82
N ARG A 487 3.76 -19.98 -15.11
CA ARG A 487 3.57 -21.32 -14.52
C ARG A 487 4.63 -22.30 -14.97
N ILE A 488 5.01 -22.30 -16.26
CA ILE A 488 6.10 -23.13 -16.79
C ILE A 488 7.41 -22.82 -16.08
N GLY A 489 7.77 -21.54 -15.94
CA GLY A 489 9.00 -21.12 -15.27
C GLY A 489 9.05 -21.57 -13.81
N ASN A 490 7.94 -21.44 -13.08
CA ASN A 490 7.83 -21.95 -11.72
C ASN A 490 7.99 -23.48 -11.68
N ARG A 491 7.35 -24.21 -12.59
CA ARG A 491 7.40 -25.67 -12.61
C ARG A 491 8.78 -26.22 -12.98
N LEU A 492 9.55 -25.52 -13.83
CA LEU A 492 10.96 -25.82 -14.13
C LEU A 492 11.86 -25.70 -12.88
N LEU A 493 11.46 -24.90 -11.90
CA LEU A 493 12.13 -24.79 -10.60
C LEU A 493 11.58 -25.76 -9.54
N GLY A 494 10.51 -26.50 -9.86
CA GLY A 494 9.81 -27.35 -8.91
C GLY A 494 8.88 -26.58 -7.97
N ASN A 495 8.60 -25.31 -8.25
CA ASN A 495 7.72 -24.51 -7.41
C ASN A 495 6.26 -24.99 -7.53
N PRO A 496 5.51 -25.07 -6.42
CA PRO A 496 4.07 -25.31 -6.45
C PRO A 496 3.31 -24.12 -7.06
N GLU A 497 2.07 -24.33 -7.50
CA GLU A 497 1.18 -23.23 -7.90
C GLU A 497 0.92 -22.28 -6.72
N GLY A 498 0.73 -21.00 -7.02
CA GLY A 498 0.68 -19.93 -6.01
C GLY A 498 2.04 -19.35 -5.62
N THR A 499 3.15 -19.92 -6.11
CA THR A 499 4.49 -19.35 -5.87
C THR A 499 4.67 -18.03 -6.63
N ALA A 500 5.06 -16.99 -5.90
CA ALA A 500 5.24 -15.65 -6.46
C ALA A 500 6.57 -15.51 -7.24
N GLY A 501 6.54 -14.70 -8.29
CA GLY A 501 7.69 -14.33 -9.11
C GLY A 501 7.55 -12.91 -9.64
N LEU A 502 8.44 -12.50 -10.53
CA LEU A 502 8.41 -11.17 -11.14
C LEU A 502 7.86 -11.24 -12.57
N GLU A 503 6.88 -10.39 -12.88
CA GLU A 503 6.49 -10.04 -14.24
C GLU A 503 7.28 -8.81 -14.68
N VAL A 504 7.88 -8.88 -15.86
CA VAL A 504 8.73 -7.85 -16.46
C VAL A 504 8.09 -7.37 -17.76
N THR A 505 7.92 -6.06 -17.95
CA THR A 505 7.27 -5.47 -19.13
C THR A 505 8.19 -4.49 -19.86
N VAL A 506 8.31 -4.62 -21.20
CA VAL A 506 9.09 -3.74 -22.12
C VAL A 506 10.60 -3.76 -21.90
N THR A 507 11.09 -3.26 -20.77
CA THR A 507 12.51 -3.25 -20.38
C THR A 507 12.64 -3.83 -18.99
N GLY A 508 13.58 -4.75 -18.80
CA GLY A 508 13.73 -5.49 -17.56
C GLY A 508 14.60 -4.84 -16.50
N PRO A 509 14.62 -5.45 -15.31
CA PRO A 509 15.38 -4.94 -14.17
C PRO A 509 16.87 -5.31 -14.26
N THR A 510 17.66 -4.66 -13.42
CA THR A 510 18.99 -5.12 -13.03
C THR A 510 18.96 -5.47 -11.55
N LEU A 511 19.32 -6.71 -11.22
CA LEU A 511 19.17 -7.32 -9.91
C LEU A 511 20.53 -7.82 -9.41
N ASP A 512 20.93 -7.37 -8.23
CA ASP A 512 22.15 -7.77 -7.52
C ASP A 512 21.79 -8.78 -6.43
N PHE A 513 22.37 -9.97 -6.48
CA PHE A 513 22.02 -11.07 -5.57
C PHE A 513 22.91 -11.04 -4.33
N ALA A 514 22.35 -10.70 -3.17
CA ALA A 514 23.11 -10.73 -1.91
C ALA A 514 23.31 -12.15 -1.37
N ALA A 515 22.52 -13.11 -1.86
CA ALA A 515 22.56 -14.52 -1.49
C ALA A 515 22.43 -15.40 -2.74
N PRO A 516 22.93 -16.66 -2.69
CA PRO A 516 22.77 -17.57 -3.81
C PRO A 516 21.29 -17.86 -4.07
N ALA A 517 20.93 -17.97 -5.34
CA ALA A 517 19.57 -18.23 -5.78
C ALA A 517 19.56 -19.17 -6.98
N ARG A 518 18.46 -19.90 -7.17
CA ARG A 518 18.18 -20.61 -8.40
C ARG A 518 16.98 -19.98 -9.08
N ILE A 519 17.18 -19.49 -10.31
CA ILE A 519 16.17 -18.73 -11.05
C ILE A 519 15.78 -19.40 -12.35
N CYS A 520 14.66 -19.01 -12.94
CA CYS A 520 14.27 -19.36 -14.29
C CYS A 520 13.71 -18.14 -15.02
N LEU A 521 14.12 -17.95 -16.27
CA LEU A 521 13.64 -16.88 -17.13
C LEU A 521 12.71 -17.45 -18.21
N THR A 522 11.50 -16.91 -18.35
CA THR A 522 10.52 -17.32 -19.37
C THR A 522 9.79 -16.12 -19.98
N GLY A 523 8.91 -16.33 -20.96
CA GLY A 523 8.23 -15.27 -21.71
C GLY A 523 9.13 -14.66 -22.79
N ALA A 524 8.94 -13.38 -23.09
CA ALA A 524 9.69 -12.61 -24.09
C ALA A 524 11.21 -12.57 -23.79
N ASP A 525 12.01 -12.38 -24.85
CA ASP A 525 13.47 -12.36 -24.72
C ASP A 525 13.99 -10.96 -24.41
N PHE A 526 14.59 -10.79 -23.23
CA PHE A 526 15.18 -9.52 -22.78
C PHE A 526 16.70 -9.49 -22.95
N GLY A 527 17.31 -10.46 -23.62
CA GLY A 527 18.77 -10.53 -23.78
C GLY A 527 19.49 -10.60 -22.42
N ALA A 528 18.96 -11.41 -21.50
CA ALA A 528 19.41 -11.45 -20.12
C ALA A 528 20.89 -11.87 -20.01
N THR A 529 21.63 -11.19 -19.14
CA THR A 529 23.02 -11.51 -18.82
C THR A 529 23.22 -11.66 -17.32
N LEU A 530 24.12 -12.55 -16.91
CA LEU A 530 24.60 -12.70 -15.55
C LEU A 530 26.09 -12.33 -15.54
N ASP A 531 26.45 -11.25 -14.84
CA ASP A 531 27.79 -10.64 -14.89
C ASP A 531 28.29 -10.39 -16.33
N GLY A 532 27.38 -9.95 -17.20
CA GLY A 532 27.65 -9.71 -18.62
C GLY A 532 27.70 -10.96 -19.51
N GLN A 533 27.58 -12.17 -18.95
CA GLN A 533 27.48 -13.41 -19.72
C GLN A 533 26.03 -13.73 -20.09
N PRO A 534 25.70 -14.00 -21.36
CA PRO A 534 24.33 -14.36 -21.75
C PRO A 534 23.82 -15.60 -21.01
N VAL A 535 22.56 -15.56 -20.57
CA VAL A 535 21.88 -16.71 -19.95
C VAL A 535 20.67 -17.18 -20.76
N GLN A 536 20.38 -18.47 -20.69
CA GLN A 536 19.33 -19.09 -21.50
C GLN A 536 17.96 -19.06 -20.80
N ARG A 537 16.90 -18.71 -21.55
CA ARG A 537 15.50 -18.84 -21.10
C ARG A 537 15.06 -20.31 -21.07
N GLY A 538 14.10 -20.64 -20.20
CA GLY A 538 13.48 -21.96 -20.11
C GLY A 538 14.35 -23.03 -19.43
N ALA A 539 15.39 -22.60 -18.71
CA ALA A 539 16.24 -23.47 -17.90
C ALA A 539 16.41 -22.90 -16.49
N ALA A 540 16.71 -23.77 -15.53
CA ALA A 540 17.14 -23.34 -14.21
C ALA A 540 18.57 -22.80 -14.29
N ILE A 541 18.80 -21.64 -13.70
CA ILE A 541 20.08 -20.93 -13.65
C ILE A 541 20.47 -20.79 -12.19
N ASP A 542 21.65 -21.28 -11.83
CA ASP A 542 22.23 -21.03 -10.52
C ASP A 542 22.95 -19.68 -10.53
N VAL A 543 22.64 -18.86 -9.53
CA VAL A 543 23.20 -17.53 -9.30
C VAL A 543 23.94 -17.57 -7.97
N GLU A 544 25.21 -17.20 -8.00
CA GLU A 544 26.04 -17.07 -6.80
C GLU A 544 25.81 -15.71 -6.12
N ALA A 545 26.11 -15.63 -4.82
CA ALA A 545 26.06 -14.35 -4.11
C ALA A 545 27.09 -13.37 -4.70
N GLY A 546 26.68 -12.12 -4.90
CA GLY A 546 27.46 -11.05 -5.52
C GLY A 546 27.31 -10.94 -7.04
N GLN A 547 26.59 -11.87 -7.68
CA GLN A 547 26.34 -11.79 -9.13
C GLN A 547 25.19 -10.84 -9.46
N THR A 548 25.28 -10.22 -10.63
CA THR A 548 24.27 -9.29 -11.15
C THR A 548 23.58 -9.85 -12.38
N LEU A 549 22.26 -10.00 -12.31
CA LEU A 549 21.39 -10.29 -13.45
C LEU A 549 20.90 -8.98 -14.08
N ALA A 550 21.17 -8.78 -15.36
CA ALA A 550 20.71 -7.61 -16.12
C ALA A 550 19.83 -8.03 -17.29
N LEU A 551 18.63 -7.45 -17.40
CA LEU A 551 17.71 -7.60 -18.51
C LEU A 551 17.63 -6.30 -19.32
N GLY A 552 17.72 -6.41 -20.64
CA GLY A 552 17.60 -5.29 -21.56
C GLY A 552 16.15 -5.01 -21.95
N ARG A 553 15.93 -4.64 -23.21
CA ARG A 553 14.60 -4.49 -23.81
C ARG A 553 14.13 -5.80 -24.41
N ALA A 554 12.82 -6.08 -24.35
CA ALA A 554 12.21 -7.22 -25.05
C ALA A 554 12.52 -7.18 -26.57
N SER A 555 12.86 -8.33 -27.15
CA SER A 555 13.23 -8.50 -28.55
C SER A 555 12.71 -9.84 -29.10
N GLY A 556 12.59 -9.96 -30.42
CA GLY A 556 12.20 -11.21 -31.07
C GLY A 556 10.71 -11.59 -31.00
N GLY A 557 9.83 -10.65 -30.64
CA GLY A 557 8.39 -10.88 -30.44
C GLY A 557 8.02 -11.02 -28.96
N GLY A 558 6.78 -10.68 -28.61
CA GLY A 558 6.33 -10.63 -27.21
C GLY A 558 6.67 -9.33 -26.48
N LEU A 559 6.01 -9.12 -25.33
CA LEU A 559 6.12 -7.89 -24.53
C LEU A 559 6.54 -8.14 -23.07
N ARG A 560 6.25 -9.34 -22.54
CA ARG A 560 6.42 -9.65 -21.12
C ARG A 560 7.31 -10.85 -20.87
N GLY A 561 8.20 -10.72 -19.91
CA GLY A 561 9.07 -11.80 -19.43
C GLY A 561 8.84 -12.07 -17.96
N TYR A 562 9.38 -13.17 -17.47
CA TYR A 562 9.24 -13.56 -16.07
C TYR A 562 10.57 -13.97 -15.47
N ILE A 563 10.79 -13.57 -14.22
CA ILE A 563 11.90 -14.03 -13.38
C ILE A 563 11.29 -14.80 -12.22
N LEU A 564 11.53 -16.11 -12.19
CA LEU A 564 11.00 -17.03 -11.19
C LEU A 564 12.15 -17.48 -10.28
N PHE A 565 11.85 -17.72 -9.01
CA PHE A 565 12.84 -18.05 -7.98
C PHE A 565 12.46 -19.38 -7.33
N ALA A 566 13.41 -20.30 -7.17
CA ALA A 566 13.16 -21.56 -6.48
C ALA A 566 12.74 -21.26 -5.03
N GLY A 567 11.58 -21.77 -4.62
CA GLY A 567 10.98 -21.46 -3.32
C GLY A 567 10.31 -20.08 -3.21
N GLY A 568 10.28 -19.28 -4.29
CA GLY A 568 9.51 -18.03 -4.37
C GLY A 568 10.08 -16.82 -3.61
N LEU A 569 9.29 -15.74 -3.60
CA LEU A 569 9.57 -14.48 -2.90
C LEU A 569 8.79 -14.38 -1.58
N ASP A 570 9.42 -13.86 -0.53
CA ASP A 570 8.77 -13.61 0.77
C ASP A 570 7.99 -12.29 0.74
N ILE A 571 6.73 -12.38 0.28
CA ILE A 571 5.81 -11.25 0.12
C ILE A 571 4.50 -11.52 0.88
N ALA A 572 3.99 -10.52 1.61
CA ALA A 572 2.73 -10.65 2.34
C ALA A 572 1.56 -10.81 1.37
N PRO A 573 0.65 -11.77 1.59
CA PRO A 573 -0.58 -11.81 0.84
C PRO A 573 -1.50 -10.66 1.26
N TYR A 574 -2.15 -10.02 0.29
CA TYR A 574 -3.23 -9.07 0.49
C TYR A 574 -4.50 -9.59 -0.18
N LEU A 575 -5.57 -9.75 0.60
CA LEU A 575 -6.83 -10.35 0.17
C LEU A 575 -6.63 -11.74 -0.49
N GLY A 576 -5.70 -12.52 0.04
CA GLY A 576 -5.46 -13.92 -0.37
C GLY A 576 -4.42 -14.13 -1.48
N SER A 577 -3.78 -13.07 -2.00
CA SER A 577 -2.79 -13.16 -3.08
C SER A 577 -1.62 -12.19 -2.89
N ARG A 578 -0.46 -12.54 -3.42
CA ARG A 578 0.77 -11.71 -3.46
C ARG A 578 0.86 -10.85 -4.71
N SER A 579 -0.11 -10.95 -5.62
CA SER A 579 -0.13 -10.20 -6.86
C SER A 579 -0.28 -8.69 -6.65
N THR A 580 0.49 -7.92 -7.40
CA THR A 580 0.46 -6.45 -7.35
C THR A 580 -0.72 -5.93 -8.18
N PHE A 581 -1.58 -5.11 -7.58
CA PHE A 581 -2.54 -4.28 -8.30
C PHE A 581 -2.16 -2.81 -8.12
N GLU A 582 -1.35 -2.30 -9.06
CA GLU A 582 -0.76 -0.95 -8.94
C GLU A 582 -1.82 0.15 -8.87
N LEU A 583 -2.87 0.08 -9.69
CA LEU A 583 -3.92 1.09 -9.69
C LEU A 583 -4.63 1.15 -8.32
N GLY A 584 -4.86 -0.01 -7.69
CA GLY A 584 -5.47 -0.08 -6.35
C GLY A 584 -4.51 0.16 -5.20
N GLN A 585 -3.20 0.30 -5.47
CA GLN A 585 -2.15 0.50 -4.48
C GLN A 585 -2.15 -0.56 -3.37
N PHE A 586 -2.20 -1.85 -3.75
CA PHE A 586 -2.02 -2.96 -2.81
C PHE A 586 -1.45 -4.24 -3.45
N GLY A 587 -1.02 -5.17 -2.58
CA GLY A 587 -0.37 -6.42 -2.98
C GLY A 587 1.09 -6.24 -3.39
N GLY A 588 1.79 -7.33 -3.70
CA GLY A 588 3.19 -7.26 -4.15
C GLY A 588 4.18 -6.62 -3.17
N HIS A 589 5.30 -6.15 -3.72
CA HIS A 589 6.31 -5.41 -2.97
C HIS A 589 5.91 -3.93 -2.86
N ALA A 590 5.76 -3.42 -1.64
CA ALA A 590 5.44 -2.02 -1.36
C ALA A 590 4.18 -1.49 -2.10
N ALA A 591 3.26 -2.37 -2.55
CA ALA A 591 2.06 -1.98 -3.29
C ALA A 591 2.29 -1.32 -4.67
N ARG A 592 3.46 -1.54 -5.29
CA ARG A 592 3.86 -0.91 -6.54
C ARG A 592 4.81 -1.78 -7.37
N ARG A 593 5.15 -1.33 -8.58
CA ARG A 593 6.34 -1.81 -9.31
C ARG A 593 7.64 -1.58 -8.53
N LEU A 594 8.65 -2.38 -8.84
CA LEU A 594 9.99 -2.28 -8.26
C LEU A 594 10.68 -0.97 -8.67
N LEU A 595 11.44 -0.40 -7.74
CA LEU A 595 12.26 0.80 -7.91
C LEU A 595 13.71 0.50 -7.54
N ALA A 596 14.63 1.33 -8.04
CA ALA A 596 16.03 1.24 -7.65
C ALA A 596 16.18 1.45 -6.13
N GLY A 597 16.96 0.57 -5.49
CA GLY A 597 17.16 0.57 -4.05
C GLY A 597 16.20 -0.34 -3.27
N ASP A 598 15.17 -0.91 -3.91
CA ASP A 598 14.33 -1.92 -3.27
C ASP A 598 15.12 -3.19 -2.95
N THR A 599 14.71 -3.88 -1.88
CA THR A 599 15.24 -5.18 -1.48
C THR A 599 14.09 -6.19 -1.45
N LEU A 600 14.27 -7.31 -2.15
CA LEU A 600 13.35 -8.45 -2.17
C LEU A 600 13.97 -9.61 -1.41
N HIS A 601 13.21 -10.24 -0.52
CA HIS A 601 13.66 -11.43 0.20
C HIS A 601 13.20 -12.71 -0.50
N LEU A 602 14.07 -13.71 -0.55
CA LEU A 602 13.74 -15.05 -1.02
C LEU A 602 13.02 -15.80 0.11
N ALA A 603 11.90 -16.45 -0.21
CA ALA A 603 11.17 -17.23 0.80
C ALA A 603 11.86 -18.56 1.11
N GLY A 604 12.48 -19.19 0.12
CA GLY A 604 13.15 -20.49 0.30
C GLY A 604 12.16 -21.62 0.62
N ASP A 605 10.90 -21.49 0.20
CA ASP A 605 9.87 -22.51 0.43
C ASP A 605 10.25 -23.84 -0.25
N ARG A 606 9.67 -24.93 0.27
CA ARG A 606 9.94 -26.27 -0.25
C ARG A 606 9.50 -26.40 -1.70
N THR A 607 10.41 -26.82 -2.57
CA THR A 607 10.12 -27.19 -3.96
C THR A 607 9.77 -28.68 -4.10
N ASP A 608 8.91 -28.99 -5.05
CA ASP A 608 8.67 -30.35 -5.55
C ASP A 608 9.71 -30.73 -6.62
N ALA A 609 9.57 -31.91 -7.23
CA ALA A 609 10.47 -32.37 -8.28
C ALA A 609 10.34 -31.46 -9.52
N PRO A 610 11.40 -30.75 -9.97
CA PRO A 610 11.34 -29.84 -11.10
C PRO A 610 11.05 -30.57 -12.43
N LEU A 611 10.47 -29.85 -13.39
CA LEU A 611 10.41 -30.33 -14.77
C LEU A 611 11.82 -30.38 -15.37
N ALA A 612 12.15 -31.47 -16.06
CA ALA A 612 13.44 -31.62 -16.73
C ALA A 612 13.61 -30.65 -17.90
N SER A 613 12.54 -30.38 -18.64
CA SER A 613 12.47 -29.38 -19.71
C SER A 613 11.01 -29.05 -20.00
N ALA A 614 10.77 -27.92 -20.65
CA ALA A 614 9.45 -27.55 -21.14
C ALA A 614 9.58 -26.85 -22.49
N ALA A 615 8.65 -27.11 -23.40
CA ALA A 615 8.53 -26.33 -24.62
C ALA A 615 8.07 -24.91 -24.28
N LEU A 616 8.93 -23.92 -24.54
CA LEU A 616 8.52 -22.52 -24.45
C LEU A 616 7.65 -22.16 -25.65
N PRO A 617 6.64 -21.28 -25.48
CA PRO A 617 5.83 -20.81 -26.60
C PRO A 617 6.68 -20.03 -27.60
N ASP A 618 6.41 -20.24 -28.89
CA ASP A 618 6.97 -19.40 -29.94
C ASP A 618 6.27 -18.04 -29.93
N LEU A 619 7.05 -16.96 -29.90
CA LEU A 619 6.54 -15.59 -29.79
C LEU A 619 6.66 -14.93 -31.16
N SER A 620 5.56 -14.34 -31.63
CA SER A 620 5.48 -13.71 -32.94
C SER A 620 5.04 -12.25 -32.83
N THR A 621 4.90 -11.57 -33.97
CA THR A 621 4.20 -10.29 -34.10
C THR A 621 2.84 -10.45 -34.79
N ARG A 622 2.45 -11.70 -35.06
CA ARG A 622 1.22 -12.09 -35.77
C ARG A 622 0.54 -13.22 -35.02
N TRP A 623 -0.60 -12.90 -34.41
CA TRP A 623 -1.24 -13.77 -33.45
C TRP A 623 -2.59 -14.29 -33.95
N THR A 624 -2.93 -15.50 -33.52
CA THR A 624 -4.28 -16.04 -33.64
C THR A 624 -4.80 -16.34 -32.24
N LEU A 625 -5.90 -15.67 -31.88
CA LEU A 625 -6.57 -15.85 -30.59
C LEU A 625 -7.83 -16.67 -30.79
N ARG A 626 -7.89 -17.84 -30.16
CA ARG A 626 -9.11 -18.66 -30.15
C ARG A 626 -10.15 -18.02 -29.25
N VAL A 627 -11.36 -17.86 -29.76
CA VAL A 627 -12.46 -17.17 -29.07
C VAL A 627 -13.73 -17.99 -29.08
N LEU A 628 -14.50 -17.90 -27.99
CA LEU A 628 -15.88 -18.38 -27.94
C LEU A 628 -16.81 -17.23 -28.33
N TYR A 629 -17.82 -17.53 -29.16
CA TYR A 629 -18.83 -16.57 -29.59
C TYR A 629 -19.82 -16.30 -28.46
N GLY A 630 -19.95 -15.03 -28.06
CA GLY A 630 -20.78 -14.57 -26.96
C GLY A 630 -20.01 -13.70 -25.95
N PRO A 631 -20.72 -13.02 -25.03
CA PRO A 631 -22.16 -13.16 -24.81
C PRO A 631 -23.05 -12.35 -25.78
N HIS A 632 -22.56 -11.24 -26.31
CA HIS A 632 -23.37 -10.28 -27.07
C HIS A 632 -23.12 -10.39 -28.58
N GLY A 633 -23.84 -11.29 -29.25
CA GLY A 633 -23.71 -11.51 -30.70
C GLY A 633 -24.87 -10.98 -31.53
N ALA A 634 -24.91 -11.43 -32.78
CA ALA A 634 -26.02 -11.23 -33.72
C ALA A 634 -27.23 -12.14 -33.41
N PRO A 635 -28.46 -11.72 -33.77
CA PRO A 635 -28.81 -10.42 -34.34
C PRO A 635 -29.15 -9.35 -33.27
N ASP A 636 -28.91 -9.64 -31.99
CA ASP A 636 -29.37 -8.80 -30.87
C ASP A 636 -28.64 -7.43 -30.83
N PHE A 637 -27.32 -7.45 -31.05
CA PHE A 637 -26.44 -6.28 -30.88
C PHE A 637 -25.63 -5.98 -32.15
N PHE A 638 -25.15 -7.02 -32.81
CA PHE A 638 -24.37 -6.97 -34.05
C PHE A 638 -25.20 -7.54 -35.20
N THR A 639 -24.93 -7.13 -36.45
CA THR A 639 -25.47 -7.85 -37.60
C THR A 639 -24.63 -9.10 -37.88
N ASP A 640 -25.16 -10.10 -38.59
CA ASP A 640 -24.36 -11.27 -38.99
C ASP A 640 -23.10 -10.86 -39.78
N ALA A 641 -23.23 -9.85 -40.66
CA ALA A 641 -22.12 -9.26 -41.40
C ALA A 641 -21.05 -8.58 -40.50
N ASP A 642 -21.44 -8.05 -39.33
CA ASP A 642 -20.49 -7.44 -38.39
C ASP A 642 -19.64 -8.55 -37.77
N ILE A 643 -20.27 -9.65 -37.37
CA ILE A 643 -19.61 -10.81 -36.78
C ILE A 643 -18.63 -11.44 -37.78
N GLU A 644 -19.06 -11.62 -39.04
CA GLU A 644 -18.19 -12.08 -40.12
C GLU A 644 -17.00 -11.14 -40.35
N ALA A 645 -17.24 -9.81 -40.38
CA ALA A 645 -16.19 -8.81 -40.55
C ALA A 645 -15.18 -8.83 -39.41
N ILE A 646 -15.64 -8.96 -38.16
CA ILE A 646 -14.76 -9.00 -36.97
C ILE A 646 -13.83 -10.22 -37.02
N VAL A 647 -14.35 -11.39 -37.41
CA VAL A 647 -13.59 -12.64 -37.52
C VAL A 647 -12.63 -12.62 -38.72
N ALA A 648 -13.05 -12.07 -39.86
CA ALA A 648 -12.23 -12.01 -41.07
C ALA A 648 -11.12 -10.94 -40.99
N ALA A 649 -11.29 -9.94 -40.14
CA ALA A 649 -10.36 -8.83 -40.01
C ALA A 649 -9.02 -9.21 -39.38
N GLU A 650 -7.99 -8.49 -39.82
CA GLU A 650 -6.70 -8.45 -39.16
C GLU A 650 -6.64 -7.17 -38.32
N TRP A 651 -6.66 -7.36 -37.01
CA TRP A 651 -6.66 -6.29 -36.02
C TRP A 651 -5.22 -5.86 -35.72
N GLN A 652 -4.99 -4.59 -35.43
CA GLN A 652 -3.71 -4.09 -34.95
C GLN A 652 -3.79 -3.71 -33.48
N VAL A 653 -2.78 -4.10 -32.70
CA VAL A 653 -2.66 -3.68 -31.31
C VAL A 653 -2.30 -2.20 -31.23
N HIS A 654 -3.12 -1.43 -30.51
CA HIS A 654 -2.93 0.00 -30.29
C HIS A 654 -1.98 0.25 -29.11
N TYR A 655 -1.23 1.36 -29.12
CA TYR A 655 -0.24 1.70 -28.08
C TYR A 655 -0.86 1.93 -26.69
N ASN A 656 -2.12 2.39 -26.63
CA ASN A 656 -2.90 2.56 -25.40
C ASN A 656 -3.42 1.21 -24.86
N SER A 657 -2.49 0.32 -24.51
CA SER A 657 -2.72 -1.03 -24.02
C SER A 657 -1.89 -1.27 -22.77
N ASN A 658 -2.45 -1.88 -21.74
CA ASN A 658 -1.75 -2.23 -20.50
C ASN A 658 -2.42 -3.42 -19.81
N ARG A 659 -2.15 -3.63 -18.50
CA ARG A 659 -2.73 -4.76 -17.74
C ARG A 659 -4.26 -4.71 -17.59
N THR A 660 -4.88 -3.54 -17.76
CA THR A 660 -6.36 -3.41 -17.77
C THR A 660 -6.97 -3.97 -19.06
N GLY A 661 -6.23 -3.93 -20.17
CA GLY A 661 -6.63 -4.53 -21.43
C GLY A 661 -5.79 -4.05 -22.63
N VAL A 662 -5.94 -4.77 -23.74
CA VAL A 662 -5.23 -4.55 -24.99
C VAL A 662 -6.17 -3.97 -26.05
N ARG A 663 -6.00 -2.69 -26.36
CA ARG A 663 -6.82 -1.93 -27.32
C ARG A 663 -6.48 -2.34 -28.75
N LEU A 664 -7.48 -2.43 -29.61
CA LEU A 664 -7.32 -2.84 -31.01
C LEU A 664 -7.84 -1.80 -32.01
N ILE A 665 -7.21 -1.77 -33.17
CA ILE A 665 -7.60 -0.98 -34.35
C ILE A 665 -8.07 -1.96 -35.43
N GLY A 666 -9.23 -1.72 -36.02
CA GLY A 666 -9.79 -2.56 -37.08
C GLY A 666 -11.14 -2.03 -37.60
N PRO A 667 -11.94 -2.87 -38.27
CA PRO A 667 -13.20 -2.43 -38.87
C PRO A 667 -14.23 -2.01 -37.82
N LYS A 668 -15.07 -1.03 -38.20
CA LYS A 668 -16.18 -0.55 -37.38
C LYS A 668 -17.44 -1.40 -37.62
N PRO A 669 -18.18 -1.80 -36.56
CA PRO A 669 -19.47 -2.46 -36.72
C PRO A 669 -20.54 -1.52 -37.29
N GLN A 670 -21.52 -2.07 -37.99
CA GLN A 670 -22.72 -1.35 -38.46
C GLN A 670 -23.85 -1.35 -37.43
N TRP A 671 -23.80 -2.27 -36.46
CA TRP A 671 -24.73 -2.42 -35.34
C TRP A 671 -26.15 -2.85 -35.76
N ALA A 672 -26.75 -3.78 -35.00
CA ALA A 672 -28.12 -4.24 -35.25
C ALA A 672 -29.19 -3.29 -34.66
N ARG A 673 -28.78 -2.26 -33.94
CA ARG A 673 -29.65 -1.30 -33.24
C ARG A 673 -29.12 0.12 -33.38
N ALA A 674 -30.02 1.09 -33.27
CA ALA A 674 -29.70 2.50 -33.48
C ALA A 674 -29.06 3.17 -32.25
N ASP A 675 -29.34 2.68 -31.03
CA ASP A 675 -28.75 3.17 -29.78
C ASP A 675 -28.89 2.12 -28.65
N GLY A 676 -28.34 2.44 -27.48
CA GLY A 676 -28.39 1.62 -26.26
C GLY A 676 -29.53 1.96 -25.29
N GLY A 677 -30.47 2.84 -25.67
CA GLY A 677 -31.54 3.30 -24.80
C GLY A 677 -31.05 4.01 -23.52
N GLU A 678 -31.67 3.69 -22.37
CA GLU A 678 -31.33 4.29 -21.05
C GLU A 678 -29.90 3.98 -20.58
N ALA A 679 -29.25 2.97 -21.15
CA ALA A 679 -27.87 2.62 -20.85
C ALA A 679 -26.83 3.52 -21.54
N GLY A 680 -27.23 4.24 -22.59
CA GLY A 680 -26.36 5.16 -23.32
C GLY A 680 -26.74 5.31 -24.80
N LEU A 681 -26.28 6.39 -25.40
CA LEU A 681 -26.63 6.76 -26.79
C LEU A 681 -25.92 5.93 -27.85
N HIS A 682 -24.81 5.27 -27.53
CA HIS A 682 -24.09 4.45 -28.50
C HIS A 682 -24.73 3.06 -28.63
N PRO A 683 -24.88 2.48 -29.84
CA PRO A 683 -25.38 1.13 -30.04
C PRO A 683 -24.62 0.01 -29.32
N SER A 684 -23.42 0.28 -28.81
CA SER A 684 -22.67 -0.68 -28.00
C SER A 684 -23.04 -0.64 -26.50
N ASN A 685 -23.78 0.37 -26.04
CA ASN A 685 -24.09 0.56 -24.63
C ASN A 685 -25.15 -0.42 -24.10
N ILE A 686 -24.87 -1.04 -22.95
CA ILE A 686 -25.80 -1.92 -22.23
C ILE A 686 -25.83 -1.54 -20.76
N HIS A 687 -26.90 -1.93 -20.07
CA HIS A 687 -26.93 -1.82 -18.61
C HIS A 687 -25.79 -2.65 -18.03
N ASP A 688 -25.07 -2.07 -17.08
CA ASP A 688 -23.77 -2.57 -16.66
C ASP A 688 -23.85 -4.04 -16.21
N ASN A 689 -22.98 -4.86 -16.78
CA ASN A 689 -22.92 -6.29 -16.53
C ASN A 689 -21.49 -6.74 -16.23
N PRO A 690 -21.33 -7.89 -15.57
CA PRO A 690 -20.02 -8.47 -15.31
C PRO A 690 -19.34 -8.94 -16.59
N TYR A 691 -18.09 -8.53 -16.75
CA TYR A 691 -17.21 -8.99 -17.80
C TYR A 691 -16.41 -10.23 -17.40
N ALA A 692 -15.98 -10.97 -18.41
CA ALA A 692 -15.01 -12.04 -18.26
C ALA A 692 -13.62 -11.53 -18.69
N ILE A 693 -12.57 -12.01 -18.03
CA ILE A 693 -11.19 -11.76 -18.45
C ILE A 693 -10.99 -12.37 -19.85
N GLY A 694 -10.42 -11.58 -20.76
CA GLY A 694 -10.28 -11.91 -22.17
C GLY A 694 -11.51 -11.56 -23.03
N ALA A 695 -12.55 -10.93 -22.47
CA ALA A 695 -13.66 -10.42 -23.28
C ALA A 695 -13.17 -9.34 -24.26
N VAL A 696 -13.65 -9.42 -25.50
CA VAL A 696 -13.43 -8.40 -26.53
C VAL A 696 -14.54 -7.36 -26.38
N ASP A 697 -14.27 -6.32 -25.61
CA ASP A 697 -15.23 -5.30 -25.20
C ASP A 697 -15.26 -4.12 -26.17
N PHE A 698 -16.43 -3.78 -26.73
CA PHE A 698 -16.60 -2.69 -27.69
C PHE A 698 -16.99 -1.38 -27.00
N THR A 699 -15.99 -0.65 -26.52
CA THR A 699 -16.16 0.68 -25.92
C THR A 699 -16.38 1.73 -27.00
N GLY A 700 -17.60 1.80 -27.53
CA GLY A 700 -17.88 2.49 -28.78
C GLY A 700 -17.60 1.57 -29.98
N ASP A 701 -16.96 2.11 -31.02
CA ASP A 701 -16.60 1.35 -32.23
C ASP A 701 -15.22 0.67 -32.16
N MET A 702 -14.45 0.93 -31.11
CA MET A 702 -13.10 0.39 -30.95
C MET A 702 -13.05 -0.67 -29.83
N PRO A 703 -12.65 -1.92 -30.14
CA PRO A 703 -12.59 -2.96 -29.15
C PRO A 703 -11.33 -2.91 -28.27
N ILE A 704 -11.45 -3.47 -27.06
CA ILE A 704 -10.36 -3.77 -26.14
C ILE A 704 -10.51 -5.19 -25.61
N ILE A 705 -9.42 -5.96 -25.60
CA ILE A 705 -9.40 -7.28 -24.94
C ILE A 705 -9.10 -7.05 -23.46
N LEU A 706 -10.04 -7.36 -22.58
CA LEU A 706 -9.90 -7.10 -21.15
C LEU A 706 -8.82 -7.99 -20.51
N GLY A 707 -7.90 -7.35 -19.78
CA GLY A 707 -6.80 -7.99 -19.09
C GLY A 707 -7.14 -8.40 -17.65
N PRO A 708 -6.18 -8.98 -16.91
CA PRO A 708 -6.38 -9.43 -15.54
C PRO A 708 -6.58 -8.29 -14.53
N ASP A 709 -6.14 -7.06 -14.84
CA ASP A 709 -6.44 -5.85 -14.05
C ASP A 709 -7.62 -5.05 -14.64
N GLY A 710 -8.36 -5.66 -15.57
CA GLY A 710 -9.52 -5.05 -16.23
C GLY A 710 -10.69 -4.81 -15.27
N PRO A 711 -11.66 -4.00 -15.68
CA PRO A 711 -12.86 -3.72 -14.88
C PRO A 711 -13.73 -4.97 -14.74
N SER A 712 -14.43 -5.10 -13.60
CA SER A 712 -15.37 -6.20 -13.39
C SER A 712 -16.73 -5.92 -14.00
N LEU A 713 -17.37 -4.81 -13.63
CA LEU A 713 -18.62 -4.34 -14.22
C LEU A 713 -18.34 -3.30 -15.31
N GLY A 714 -19.13 -3.34 -16.37
CA GLY A 714 -19.19 -2.23 -17.32
C GLY A 714 -20.37 -2.33 -18.29
N GLY A 715 -20.56 -1.27 -19.06
CA GLY A 715 -21.79 -1.02 -19.83
C GLY A 715 -21.62 -1.10 -21.35
N PHE A 716 -20.83 -2.05 -21.84
CA PHE A 716 -20.56 -2.25 -23.27
C PHE A 716 -20.68 -3.72 -23.70
N VAL A 717 -21.02 -3.95 -24.97
CA VAL A 717 -21.18 -5.30 -25.51
C VAL A 717 -19.85 -5.97 -25.85
N CYS A 718 -19.86 -7.30 -25.75
CA CYS A 718 -18.72 -8.17 -26.01
C CYS A 718 -19.16 -9.33 -26.90
N PRO A 719 -18.81 -9.36 -28.19
CA PRO A 719 -19.18 -10.46 -29.08
C PRO A 719 -18.35 -11.72 -28.88
N PHE A 720 -17.16 -11.61 -28.27
CA PHE A 720 -16.24 -12.73 -28.13
C PHE A 720 -15.54 -12.70 -26.77
N VAL A 721 -15.12 -13.88 -26.30
CA VAL A 721 -14.20 -14.03 -25.17
C VAL A 721 -13.07 -14.98 -25.57
N VAL A 722 -11.82 -14.54 -25.39
CA VAL A 722 -10.62 -15.37 -25.59
C VAL A 722 -10.64 -16.52 -24.60
N ILE A 723 -10.44 -17.75 -25.08
CA ILE A 723 -10.45 -18.94 -24.23
C ILE A 723 -9.30 -18.90 -23.22
N ALA A 724 -9.48 -19.50 -22.04
CA ALA A 724 -8.49 -19.47 -20.97
C ALA A 724 -7.09 -19.92 -21.45
N ALA A 725 -7.02 -20.98 -22.25
CA ALA A 725 -5.78 -21.53 -22.78
C ALA A 725 -5.02 -20.60 -23.76
N ASP A 726 -5.66 -19.54 -24.27
CA ASP A 726 -5.06 -18.54 -25.16
C ASP A 726 -4.86 -17.18 -24.47
N ARG A 727 -5.32 -17.00 -23.22
CA ARG A 727 -5.17 -15.73 -22.49
C ARG A 727 -3.72 -15.28 -22.39
N TRP A 728 -2.80 -16.22 -22.29
CA TRP A 728 -1.37 -15.93 -22.21
C TRP A 728 -0.85 -15.13 -23.42
N LYS A 729 -1.44 -15.34 -24.61
CA LYS A 729 -1.07 -14.60 -25.82
C LYS A 729 -1.39 -13.11 -25.67
N ILE A 730 -2.48 -12.76 -24.96
CA ILE A 730 -2.85 -11.37 -24.67
C ILE A 730 -1.73 -10.67 -23.89
N GLY A 731 -1.10 -11.37 -22.94
CA GLY A 731 0.04 -10.84 -22.18
C GLY A 731 1.29 -10.57 -23.01
N GLN A 732 1.41 -11.19 -24.17
CA GLN A 732 2.54 -11.03 -25.09
C GLN A 732 2.28 -10.02 -26.22
N LEU A 733 1.05 -9.57 -26.43
CA LEU A 733 0.72 -8.58 -27.46
C LEU A 733 1.49 -7.27 -27.22
N ALA A 734 2.26 -6.85 -28.21
CA ALA A 734 2.98 -5.57 -28.23
C ALA A 734 2.27 -4.55 -29.15
N PRO A 735 2.37 -3.24 -28.89
CA PRO A 735 1.90 -2.22 -29.82
C PRO A 735 2.42 -2.45 -31.25
N GLY A 736 1.51 -2.39 -32.22
CA GLY A 736 1.82 -2.63 -33.63
C GLY A 736 1.60 -4.07 -34.10
N ASP A 737 1.55 -5.06 -33.19
CA ASP A 737 1.27 -6.46 -33.51
C ASP A 737 -0.05 -6.61 -34.27
N LYS A 738 -0.12 -7.64 -35.11
CA LYS A 738 -1.34 -8.01 -35.84
C LYS A 738 -1.96 -9.24 -35.21
N LEU A 739 -3.29 -9.30 -35.13
CA LEU A 739 -3.99 -10.48 -34.64
C LEU A 739 -5.27 -10.78 -35.42
N ARG A 740 -5.69 -12.05 -35.37
CA ARG A 740 -7.00 -12.51 -35.86
C ARG A 740 -7.71 -13.32 -34.78
N PHE A 741 -9.03 -13.23 -34.79
CA PHE A 741 -9.88 -14.06 -33.93
C PHE A 741 -10.24 -15.37 -34.66
N ALA A 742 -10.06 -16.50 -33.98
CA ALA A 742 -10.40 -17.82 -34.49
C ALA A 742 -11.56 -18.40 -33.65
N PRO A 743 -12.79 -18.43 -34.18
CA PRO A 743 -13.92 -18.99 -33.45
C PRO A 743 -13.75 -20.49 -33.19
N VAL A 744 -14.06 -20.90 -31.96
CA VAL A 744 -14.05 -22.28 -31.49
C VAL A 744 -15.31 -22.58 -30.68
N ASN A 745 -15.60 -23.87 -30.43
CA ASN A 745 -16.67 -24.27 -29.52
C ASN A 745 -16.12 -24.66 -28.13
N ILE A 746 -17.03 -24.98 -27.19
CA ILE A 746 -16.64 -25.30 -25.81
C ILE A 746 -15.80 -26.58 -25.70
N ASP A 747 -16.04 -27.58 -26.56
CA ASP A 747 -15.29 -28.83 -26.57
C ASP A 747 -13.84 -28.59 -27.05
N ASP A 748 -13.67 -27.76 -28.08
CA ASP A 748 -12.35 -27.33 -28.58
C ASP A 748 -11.59 -26.55 -27.49
N ALA A 749 -12.27 -25.70 -26.71
CA ALA A 749 -11.69 -24.98 -25.58
C ALA A 749 -11.28 -25.92 -24.43
N ALA A 750 -12.07 -26.94 -24.12
CA ALA A 750 -11.74 -27.95 -23.11
C ALA A 750 -10.51 -28.79 -23.50
N VAL A 751 -10.39 -29.15 -24.79
CA VAL A 751 -9.19 -29.81 -25.32
C VAL A 751 -7.97 -28.89 -25.18
N ALA A 752 -8.11 -27.61 -25.52
CA ALA A 752 -7.03 -26.63 -25.38
C ALA A 752 -6.57 -26.46 -23.92
N ASP A 753 -7.51 -26.42 -22.96
CA ASP A 753 -7.20 -26.37 -21.53
C ASP A 753 -6.47 -27.63 -21.05
N ALA A 754 -6.94 -28.82 -21.44
CA ALA A 754 -6.28 -30.08 -21.09
C ALA A 754 -4.84 -30.13 -21.63
N LEU A 755 -4.61 -29.62 -22.85
CA LEU A 755 -3.28 -29.51 -23.43
C LEU A 755 -2.40 -28.50 -22.68
N GLN A 756 -2.92 -27.33 -22.31
CA GLN A 756 -2.18 -26.34 -21.53
C GLN A 756 -1.81 -26.90 -20.14
N ARG A 757 -2.75 -27.55 -19.45
CA ARG A 757 -2.50 -28.22 -18.17
C ARG A 757 -1.43 -29.29 -18.29
N ARG A 758 -1.46 -30.08 -19.37
CA ARG A 758 -0.42 -31.08 -19.66
C ARG A 758 0.93 -30.44 -19.96
N LEU A 759 0.98 -29.34 -20.71
CA LEU A 759 2.20 -28.58 -20.94
C LEU A 759 2.81 -28.09 -19.62
N VAL A 760 2.00 -27.51 -18.73
CA VAL A 760 2.45 -27.07 -17.41
C VAL A 760 2.87 -28.26 -16.54
N ALA A 761 2.20 -29.40 -16.63
CA ALA A 761 2.48 -30.57 -15.80
C ALA A 761 3.66 -31.44 -16.27
N SER A 762 3.89 -31.55 -17.58
CA SER A 762 4.88 -32.48 -18.18
C SER A 762 5.85 -31.86 -19.18
N GLY A 763 5.70 -30.58 -19.53
CA GLY A 763 6.62 -29.86 -20.42
C GLY A 763 6.50 -30.19 -21.93
N SER A 764 5.57 -31.04 -22.32
CA SER A 764 5.39 -31.49 -23.71
C SER A 764 4.07 -31.00 -24.32
N VAL A 765 4.13 -30.65 -25.61
CA VAL A 765 2.96 -30.26 -26.41
C VAL A 765 2.61 -31.40 -27.36
N GLU A 766 1.33 -31.71 -27.46
CA GLU A 766 0.75 -32.32 -28.65
C GLU A 766 -0.22 -31.29 -29.26
N ASP A 767 -0.16 -31.13 -30.57
CA ASP A 767 -0.93 -30.12 -31.28
C ASP A 767 -2.38 -30.59 -31.41
N ALA A 768 -3.32 -29.76 -30.94
CA ALA A 768 -4.73 -29.87 -31.33
C ALA A 768 -5.25 -28.46 -31.61
N ALA A 769 -5.49 -28.17 -32.89
CA ALA A 769 -6.78 -28.37 -33.55
C ALA A 769 -7.60 -27.05 -33.55
N PRO A 770 -8.86 -27.08 -34.00
CA PRO A 770 -9.33 -26.58 -35.29
C PRO A 770 -9.94 -25.17 -35.18
N VAL A 771 -10.18 -24.53 -36.34
CA VAL A 771 -11.06 -23.34 -36.43
C VAL A 771 -12.46 -23.80 -36.84
N ARG A 772 -13.50 -23.25 -36.22
CA ARG A 772 -14.89 -23.53 -36.60
C ARG A 772 -15.48 -22.36 -37.40
N PRO A 773 -16.22 -22.63 -38.50
CA PRO A 773 -17.08 -21.64 -39.13
C PRO A 773 -18.04 -21.00 -38.11
N ILE A 774 -18.15 -19.67 -38.13
CA ILE A 774 -18.92 -18.90 -37.13
C ILE A 774 -20.43 -19.18 -37.22
N GLU A 775 -20.90 -19.56 -38.40
CA GLU A 775 -22.31 -19.85 -38.72
C GLU A 775 -22.82 -21.12 -38.01
N MET A 776 -21.92 -21.96 -37.50
CA MET A 776 -22.26 -23.16 -36.71
C MET A 776 -22.25 -22.92 -35.20
N LEU A 777 -21.96 -21.70 -34.75
CA LEU A 777 -21.86 -21.34 -33.33
C LEU A 777 -23.03 -20.45 -32.90
N SER A 778 -23.34 -20.47 -31.61
CA SER A 778 -24.38 -19.64 -31.00
C SER A 778 -23.87 -19.01 -29.72
N PRO A 779 -24.11 -17.71 -29.48
CA PRO A 779 -23.79 -17.06 -28.21
C PRO A 779 -24.81 -17.42 -27.11
N ILE A 780 -25.89 -18.12 -27.45
CA ILE A 780 -27.00 -18.47 -26.56
C ILE A 780 -26.95 -19.98 -26.28
N LEU A 781 -26.85 -20.30 -24.99
CA LEU A 781 -26.80 -21.68 -24.47
C LEU A 781 -28.19 -22.22 -24.17
N ALA A 782 -29.07 -21.39 -23.58
CA ALA A 782 -30.44 -21.75 -23.27
C ALA A 782 -31.34 -20.51 -23.15
N ARG A 783 -32.65 -20.72 -23.27
CA ARG A 783 -33.68 -19.70 -23.03
C ARG A 783 -34.80 -20.29 -22.20
N ILE A 784 -35.26 -19.54 -21.21
CA ILE A 784 -36.52 -19.81 -20.50
C ILE A 784 -37.52 -18.73 -20.93
N PRO A 785 -38.69 -19.09 -21.49
CA PRO A 785 -39.69 -18.11 -21.85
C PRO A 785 -40.25 -17.42 -20.61
N GLU A 786 -40.75 -16.20 -20.81
CA GLU A 786 -41.49 -15.47 -19.78
C GLU A 786 -42.70 -16.28 -19.29
N GLY A 787 -42.95 -16.25 -17.99
CA GLY A 787 -44.04 -16.95 -17.34
C GLY A 787 -44.57 -16.17 -16.12
N PRO A 788 -45.61 -16.67 -15.44
CA PRO A 788 -46.18 -15.98 -14.27
C PRO A 788 -45.12 -15.73 -13.19
N GLY A 789 -44.85 -14.46 -12.88
CA GLY A 789 -43.84 -14.06 -11.88
C GLY A 789 -42.38 -14.30 -12.28
N ARG A 790 -42.11 -14.73 -13.53
CA ARG A 790 -40.75 -15.01 -14.04
C ARG A 790 -40.49 -14.30 -15.37
N PRO A 791 -39.52 -13.36 -15.43
CA PRO A 791 -39.14 -12.71 -16.67
C PRO A 791 -38.49 -13.69 -17.65
N ARG A 792 -38.44 -13.32 -18.94
CA ARG A 792 -37.66 -14.06 -19.93
C ARG A 792 -36.21 -14.18 -19.47
N THR A 793 -35.65 -15.38 -19.45
CA THR A 793 -34.24 -15.62 -19.05
C THR A 793 -33.44 -16.13 -20.24
N VAL A 794 -32.28 -15.52 -20.49
CA VAL A 794 -31.35 -15.94 -21.54
C VAL A 794 -30.02 -16.32 -20.89
N TYR A 795 -29.53 -17.52 -21.17
CA TYR A 795 -28.21 -17.98 -20.75
C TYR A 795 -27.25 -17.86 -21.93
N ARG A 796 -26.23 -17.04 -21.77
CA ARG A 796 -25.25 -16.71 -22.82
C ARG A 796 -23.88 -17.29 -22.49
N GLN A 797 -23.21 -17.75 -23.53
CA GLN A 797 -21.80 -18.12 -23.49
C GLN A 797 -20.97 -16.89 -23.13
N GLN A 798 -20.11 -16.96 -22.11
CA GLN A 798 -19.20 -15.87 -21.74
C GLN A 798 -17.77 -16.39 -21.52
N GLY A 799 -17.19 -16.94 -22.61
CA GLY A 799 -15.92 -17.67 -22.53
C GLY A 799 -16.06 -19.04 -21.86
N ASP A 800 -14.97 -19.80 -21.77
CA ASP A 800 -14.95 -21.19 -21.30
C ASP A 800 -15.05 -21.33 -19.77
N ARG A 801 -14.99 -20.21 -19.05
CA ARG A 801 -15.05 -20.15 -17.58
C ARG A 801 -16.26 -19.42 -17.03
N ASN A 802 -17.12 -18.86 -17.88
CA ASN A 802 -18.28 -18.11 -17.40
C ASN A 802 -19.55 -18.34 -18.23
N ILE A 803 -20.69 -18.24 -17.54
CA ILE A 803 -22.01 -18.11 -18.16
C ILE A 803 -22.63 -16.80 -17.69
N LEU A 804 -23.17 -16.02 -18.62
CA LEU A 804 -23.94 -14.82 -18.34
C LEU A 804 -25.44 -15.13 -18.41
N VAL A 805 -26.16 -14.91 -17.31
CA VAL A 805 -27.62 -14.97 -17.24
C VAL A 805 -28.17 -13.57 -17.42
N GLU A 806 -29.14 -13.38 -18.29
CA GLU A 806 -29.81 -12.09 -18.51
C GLU A 806 -31.32 -12.21 -18.35
N TYR A 807 -31.94 -11.26 -17.63
CA TYR A 807 -33.39 -11.24 -17.38
C TYR A 807 -34.12 -10.12 -18.12
N GLY A 808 -35.28 -10.44 -18.69
CA GLY A 808 -36.25 -9.46 -19.18
C GLY A 808 -35.76 -8.60 -20.36
N PRO A 809 -36.46 -7.48 -20.65
CA PRO A 809 -36.02 -6.49 -21.63
C PRO A 809 -34.77 -5.70 -21.15
N ILE A 810 -34.14 -4.96 -22.06
CA ILE A 810 -32.96 -4.11 -21.78
C ILE A 810 -33.45 -2.77 -21.25
N VAL A 811 -33.89 -2.76 -19.99
CA VAL A 811 -34.37 -1.57 -19.27
C VAL A 811 -33.83 -1.55 -17.84
N LEU A 812 -33.80 -0.37 -17.20
CA LEU A 812 -33.52 -0.29 -15.78
C LEU A 812 -34.77 -0.66 -14.97
N ASP A 813 -34.78 -1.90 -14.47
CA ASP A 813 -35.85 -2.41 -13.60
C ASP A 813 -35.29 -3.04 -12.32
N ILE A 814 -35.67 -2.47 -11.17
CA ILE A 814 -35.26 -2.94 -9.85
C ILE A 814 -35.81 -4.35 -9.58
N GLU A 815 -36.97 -4.74 -10.13
CA GLU A 815 -37.50 -6.11 -9.96
C GLU A 815 -36.60 -7.15 -10.64
N LEU A 816 -36.09 -6.84 -11.85
CA LEU A 816 -35.10 -7.69 -12.52
C LEU A 816 -33.83 -7.81 -11.68
N ARG A 817 -33.37 -6.71 -11.08
CA ARG A 817 -32.20 -6.72 -10.19
C ARG A 817 -32.44 -7.53 -8.92
N ILE A 818 -33.63 -7.49 -8.34
CA ILE A 818 -34.00 -8.33 -7.20
C ILE A 818 -33.93 -9.80 -7.59
N ARG A 819 -34.43 -10.18 -8.77
CA ARG A 819 -34.34 -11.57 -9.25
C ARG A 819 -32.89 -12.02 -9.46
N VAL A 820 -32.03 -11.14 -10.00
CA VAL A 820 -30.57 -11.38 -10.05
C VAL A 820 -30.01 -11.66 -8.66
N HIS A 821 -30.43 -10.90 -7.64
CA HIS A 821 -29.96 -11.10 -6.27
C HIS A 821 -30.47 -12.41 -5.68
N ALA A 822 -31.73 -12.75 -5.91
CA ALA A 822 -32.30 -14.01 -5.47
C ALA A 822 -31.55 -15.21 -6.08
N LEU A 823 -31.21 -15.16 -7.38
CA LEU A 823 -30.36 -16.17 -8.01
C LEU A 823 -28.96 -16.22 -7.39
N MET A 824 -28.33 -15.08 -7.16
CA MET A 824 -27.02 -14.99 -6.50
C MET A 824 -27.03 -15.68 -5.14
N THR A 825 -27.96 -15.29 -4.26
CA THR A 825 -28.09 -15.85 -2.91
C THR A 825 -28.39 -17.35 -2.94
N GLU A 826 -29.20 -17.80 -3.89
CA GLU A 826 -29.48 -19.24 -4.05
C GLU A 826 -28.23 -20.02 -4.49
N LEU A 827 -27.43 -19.48 -5.43
CA LEU A 827 -26.16 -20.12 -5.85
C LEU A 827 -25.13 -20.15 -4.71
N GLU A 828 -25.01 -19.06 -3.96
CA GLU A 828 -24.15 -18.98 -2.77
C GLU A 828 -24.60 -19.98 -1.69
N ARG A 829 -25.91 -20.15 -1.49
CA ARG A 829 -26.48 -21.13 -0.56
C ARG A 829 -26.21 -22.57 -1.00
N LEU A 830 -26.24 -22.86 -2.30
CA LEU A 830 -25.93 -24.19 -2.84
C LEU A 830 -24.46 -24.56 -2.70
N ALA A 831 -23.56 -23.57 -2.75
CA ALA A 831 -22.12 -23.72 -2.57
C ALA A 831 -21.51 -24.87 -3.38
N LEU A 832 -21.90 -25.00 -4.65
CA LEU A 832 -21.44 -26.10 -5.51
C LEU A 832 -19.91 -26.06 -5.70
N PRO A 833 -19.21 -27.22 -5.59
CA PRO A 833 -17.80 -27.31 -5.93
C PRO A 833 -17.53 -26.83 -7.36
N GLY A 834 -16.45 -26.08 -7.55
CA GLY A 834 -16.07 -25.51 -8.84
C GLY A 834 -16.65 -24.12 -9.14
N ILE A 835 -17.61 -23.60 -8.38
CA ILE A 835 -17.98 -22.17 -8.49
C ILE A 835 -16.86 -21.31 -7.88
N VAL A 836 -16.36 -20.33 -8.64
CA VAL A 836 -15.30 -19.41 -8.23
C VAL A 836 -15.86 -18.07 -7.77
N ASP A 837 -16.64 -17.40 -8.63
CA ASP A 837 -17.33 -16.14 -8.33
C ASP A 837 -18.79 -16.17 -8.82
N VAL A 838 -19.67 -15.48 -8.11
CA VAL A 838 -21.03 -15.17 -8.54
C VAL A 838 -21.17 -13.65 -8.56
N VAL A 839 -21.23 -13.05 -9.74
CA VAL A 839 -21.18 -11.60 -9.89
C VAL A 839 -22.50 -11.03 -10.43
N PRO A 840 -23.20 -10.18 -9.66
CA PRO A 840 -24.41 -9.54 -10.15
C PRO A 840 -24.07 -8.29 -10.98
N GLY A 841 -24.73 -8.15 -12.13
CA GLY A 841 -24.89 -6.89 -12.86
C GLY A 841 -26.25 -6.26 -12.57
N ILE A 842 -26.68 -5.30 -13.40
CA ILE A 842 -27.97 -4.62 -13.22
C ILE A 842 -29.16 -5.57 -13.47
N ARG A 843 -29.15 -6.25 -14.62
CA ARG A 843 -30.21 -7.20 -15.03
C ARG A 843 -29.65 -8.57 -15.43
N SER A 844 -28.44 -8.85 -14.96
CA SER A 844 -27.68 -10.03 -15.34
C SER A 844 -26.89 -10.59 -14.18
N LEU A 845 -26.48 -11.85 -14.29
CA LEU A 845 -25.60 -12.52 -13.33
C LEU A 845 -24.53 -13.31 -14.09
N GLN A 846 -23.27 -13.15 -13.73
CA GLN A 846 -22.19 -14.01 -14.20
C GLN A 846 -21.93 -15.10 -13.17
N LEU A 847 -21.86 -16.34 -13.64
CA LEU A 847 -21.32 -17.46 -12.88
C LEU A 847 -19.93 -17.80 -13.43
N HIS A 848 -18.90 -17.52 -12.64
CA HIS A 848 -17.51 -17.90 -12.93
C HIS A 848 -17.21 -19.26 -12.30
N PHE A 849 -16.69 -20.20 -13.08
CA PHE A 849 -16.45 -21.57 -12.64
C PHE A 849 -15.09 -22.12 -13.09
N ASP A 850 -14.56 -23.03 -12.29
CA ASP A 850 -13.42 -23.86 -12.61
C ASP A 850 -13.87 -24.99 -13.53
N GLY A 851 -13.66 -24.81 -14.83
CA GLY A 851 -13.92 -25.79 -15.88
C GLY A 851 -13.33 -27.21 -15.70
N ASP A 852 -12.47 -27.48 -14.72
CA ASP A 852 -12.04 -28.84 -14.36
C ASP A 852 -12.96 -29.50 -13.32
N GLN A 853 -13.40 -28.73 -12.33
CA GLN A 853 -14.31 -29.21 -11.28
C GLN A 853 -15.79 -29.13 -11.68
N LEU A 854 -16.14 -28.17 -12.55
CA LEU A 854 -17.50 -27.90 -13.00
C LEU A 854 -17.47 -27.48 -14.48
N ASP A 855 -17.90 -28.36 -15.38
CA ASP A 855 -17.99 -28.02 -16.81
C ASP A 855 -19.16 -27.06 -17.12
N GLN A 856 -19.19 -26.51 -18.34
CA GLN A 856 -20.24 -25.58 -18.76
C GLN A 856 -21.65 -26.20 -18.69
N ARG A 857 -21.81 -27.47 -19.05
CA ARG A 857 -23.13 -28.10 -19.12
C ARG A 857 -23.69 -28.27 -17.71
N ALA A 858 -22.84 -28.68 -16.77
CA ALA A 858 -23.17 -28.79 -15.36
C ALA A 858 -23.43 -27.41 -14.73
N ALA A 859 -22.62 -26.39 -15.05
CA ALA A 859 -22.86 -25.02 -14.60
C ALA A 859 -24.19 -24.46 -15.12
N LEU A 860 -24.51 -24.68 -16.40
CA LEU A 860 -25.80 -24.29 -17.00
C LEU A 860 -26.98 -25.01 -16.33
N ALA A 861 -26.86 -26.32 -16.10
CA ALA A 861 -27.89 -27.09 -15.42
C ALA A 861 -28.11 -26.61 -13.98
N ALA A 862 -27.04 -26.27 -13.26
CA ALA A 862 -27.10 -25.69 -11.93
C ALA A 862 -27.83 -24.34 -11.92
N LEU A 863 -27.51 -23.46 -12.88
CA LEU A 863 -28.17 -22.16 -13.05
C LEU A 863 -29.67 -22.30 -13.33
N ILE A 864 -30.05 -23.17 -14.29
CA ILE A 864 -31.45 -23.42 -14.62
C ILE A 864 -32.20 -23.98 -13.41
N SER A 865 -31.59 -24.95 -12.71
CA SER A 865 -32.19 -25.56 -11.52
C SER A 865 -32.35 -24.56 -10.37
N ALA A 866 -31.41 -23.62 -10.20
CA ALA A 866 -31.51 -22.54 -9.22
C ALA A 866 -32.64 -21.56 -9.59
N GLU A 867 -32.74 -21.16 -10.86
CA GLU A 867 -33.80 -20.29 -11.36
C GLU A 867 -35.20 -20.91 -11.19
N GLU A 868 -35.34 -22.22 -11.41
CA GLU A 868 -36.59 -22.94 -11.18
C GLU A 868 -37.02 -22.94 -9.69
N ARG A 869 -36.06 -22.94 -8.76
CA ARG A 869 -36.34 -22.89 -7.31
C ARG A 869 -36.80 -21.51 -6.82
N LEU A 870 -36.54 -20.43 -7.55
CA LEU A 870 -36.86 -19.07 -7.10
C LEU A 870 -38.37 -18.77 -7.07
N GLY A 871 -39.16 -19.41 -7.94
CA GLY A 871 -40.60 -19.10 -8.06
C GLY A 871 -40.86 -17.66 -8.55
N ASP A 872 -41.89 -17.01 -7.97
CA ASP A 872 -42.41 -15.68 -8.37
C ASP A 872 -41.88 -14.50 -7.53
N LEU A 873 -41.18 -14.77 -6.42
CA LEU A 873 -40.59 -13.80 -5.51
C LEU A 873 -41.59 -12.81 -4.85
N GLU A 874 -42.89 -13.10 -4.78
CA GLU A 874 -43.92 -12.12 -4.33
C GLU A 874 -43.61 -11.43 -2.99
N ASP A 875 -43.14 -12.18 -1.99
CA ASP A 875 -42.78 -11.68 -0.65
C ASP A 875 -41.25 -11.57 -0.42
N PHE A 876 -40.45 -11.52 -1.49
CA PHE A 876 -39.00 -11.50 -1.37
C PHE A 876 -38.51 -10.24 -0.64
N THR A 877 -37.67 -10.46 0.37
CA THR A 877 -37.16 -9.43 1.27
C THR A 877 -35.64 -9.51 1.34
N ILE A 878 -34.97 -8.37 1.23
CA ILE A 878 -33.51 -8.27 1.21
C ILE A 878 -33.06 -7.44 2.41
N PRO A 879 -32.11 -7.92 3.23
CA PRO A 879 -31.46 -7.10 4.24
C PRO A 879 -30.83 -5.86 3.58
N SER A 880 -31.16 -4.67 4.08
CA SER A 880 -30.69 -3.40 3.54
C SER A 880 -30.14 -2.53 4.67
N ARG A 881 -29.36 -1.50 4.33
CA ARG A 881 -28.91 -0.48 5.28
C ARG A 881 -29.10 0.89 4.67
N ILE A 882 -29.55 1.87 5.45
CA ILE A 882 -29.53 3.28 5.02
C ILE A 882 -28.19 3.86 5.48
N VAL A 883 -27.34 4.23 4.53
CA VAL A 883 -25.98 4.74 4.76
C VAL A 883 -25.98 6.24 4.52
N HIS A 884 -25.84 7.02 5.60
CA HIS A 884 -25.84 8.48 5.53
C HIS A 884 -24.43 9.01 5.28
N MET A 885 -24.19 9.61 4.11
CA MET A 885 -22.85 10.04 3.68
C MET A 885 -22.78 11.57 3.52
N PRO A 886 -21.71 12.23 4.00
CA PRO A 886 -21.50 13.65 3.72
C PRO A 886 -21.17 13.86 2.24
N LEU A 887 -21.71 14.90 1.62
CA LEU A 887 -21.41 15.27 0.23
C LEU A 887 -21.07 16.76 0.16
N SER A 888 -19.88 17.06 -0.34
CA SER A 888 -19.48 18.41 -0.76
C SER A 888 -20.01 18.66 -2.17
N TRP A 889 -20.99 19.55 -2.29
CA TRP A 889 -21.57 19.97 -3.56
C TRP A 889 -20.63 20.91 -4.30
N ARG A 890 -20.39 20.68 -5.61
CA ARG A 890 -19.40 21.45 -6.40
C ARG A 890 -18.00 21.50 -5.74
N ASP A 891 -17.56 20.36 -5.20
CA ASP A 891 -16.27 20.24 -4.54
C ASP A 891 -15.11 20.72 -5.45
N PRO A 892 -14.10 21.44 -4.92
CA PRO A 892 -12.96 21.93 -5.70
C PRO A 892 -12.28 20.85 -6.55
N ALA A 893 -12.17 19.61 -6.06
CA ALA A 893 -11.57 18.52 -6.82
C ALA A 893 -12.39 18.12 -8.06
N THR A 894 -13.72 18.28 -8.02
CA THR A 894 -14.57 18.05 -9.21
C THR A 894 -14.40 19.12 -10.26
N ILE A 895 -14.25 20.38 -9.84
CA ILE A 895 -14.01 21.51 -10.73
C ILE A 895 -12.66 21.34 -11.43
N GLU A 896 -11.60 21.05 -10.67
CA GLU A 896 -10.26 20.77 -11.20
C GLU A 896 -10.28 19.64 -12.24
N THR A 897 -11.06 18.59 -11.97
CA THR A 897 -11.22 17.46 -12.88
C THR A 897 -11.85 17.87 -14.22
N ILE A 898 -12.86 18.74 -14.19
CA ILE A 898 -13.52 19.26 -15.40
C ILE A 898 -12.57 20.20 -16.15
N GLU A 899 -11.84 21.07 -15.45
CA GLU A 899 -10.84 21.97 -16.04
C GLU A 899 -9.72 21.20 -16.74
N LYS A 900 -9.19 20.14 -16.10
CA LYS A 900 -8.20 19.23 -16.69
C LYS A 900 -8.75 18.56 -17.95
N TYR A 901 -10.00 18.10 -17.93
CA TYR A 901 -10.65 17.52 -19.11
C TYR A 901 -10.77 18.53 -20.25
N MET A 902 -11.19 19.76 -19.96
CA MET A 902 -11.30 20.81 -20.98
C MET A 902 -9.92 21.19 -21.54
N GLY A 903 -8.90 21.28 -20.69
CA GLY A 903 -7.55 21.68 -21.10
C GLY A 903 -6.77 20.60 -21.86
N GLY A 904 -7.05 19.32 -21.60
CA GLY A 904 -6.27 18.20 -22.15
C GLY A 904 -7.03 17.26 -23.08
N VAL A 905 -8.37 17.28 -23.09
CA VAL A 905 -9.17 16.29 -23.83
C VAL A 905 -10.19 16.96 -24.74
N ARG A 906 -11.17 17.69 -24.17
CA ARG A 906 -12.27 18.28 -24.97
C ARG A 906 -12.95 19.44 -24.26
N ALA A 907 -12.65 20.66 -24.67
CA ALA A 907 -13.24 21.88 -24.10
C ALA A 907 -14.66 22.18 -24.60
N ASP A 908 -15.01 21.73 -25.81
CA ASP A 908 -16.24 22.09 -26.52
C ASP A 908 -17.38 21.08 -26.32
N ALA A 909 -17.23 20.14 -25.39
CA ALA A 909 -18.25 19.13 -25.13
C ALA A 909 -19.54 19.74 -24.57
N PRO A 910 -20.73 19.20 -24.90
CA PRO A 910 -22.02 19.75 -24.45
C PRO A 910 -22.23 19.81 -22.92
N TRP A 911 -21.45 19.01 -22.17
CA TRP A 911 -21.44 19.00 -20.70
C TRP A 911 -20.42 19.94 -20.06
N CYS A 912 -19.56 20.59 -20.88
CA CYS A 912 -18.60 21.58 -20.42
C CYS A 912 -19.15 23.01 -20.64
N PRO A 913 -18.81 23.99 -19.78
CA PRO A 913 -17.90 23.87 -18.63
C PRO A 913 -18.57 23.35 -17.34
N ASP A 914 -19.89 23.13 -17.32
CA ASP A 914 -20.63 22.82 -16.09
C ASP A 914 -21.54 21.60 -16.26
N ASN A 915 -21.10 20.48 -15.67
CA ASN A 915 -21.85 19.23 -15.66
C ASN A 915 -23.22 19.34 -14.97
N ILE A 916 -23.34 20.15 -13.92
CA ILE A 916 -24.61 20.32 -13.18
C ILE A 916 -25.61 21.08 -14.05
N GLU A 917 -25.13 22.08 -14.80
CA GLU A 917 -25.95 22.74 -15.82
C GLU A 917 -26.45 21.69 -16.83
N PHE A 918 -25.54 20.89 -17.37
CA PHE A 918 -25.92 19.86 -18.33
C PHE A 918 -26.97 18.88 -17.78
N ILE A 919 -26.78 18.41 -16.54
CA ILE A 919 -27.77 17.57 -15.83
C ILE A 919 -29.13 18.26 -15.75
N ARG A 920 -29.16 19.56 -15.41
CA ARG A 920 -30.40 20.35 -15.35
C ARG A 920 -31.09 20.38 -16.71
N ARG A 921 -30.35 20.75 -17.75
CA ARG A 921 -30.86 20.96 -19.11
C ARG A 921 -31.44 19.67 -19.70
N VAL A 922 -30.66 18.60 -19.68
CA VAL A 922 -31.05 17.30 -20.27
C VAL A 922 -32.22 16.63 -19.54
N ASN A 923 -32.52 17.02 -18.29
CA ASN A 923 -33.65 16.50 -17.51
C ASN A 923 -34.86 17.46 -17.45
N GLY A 924 -34.80 18.63 -18.11
CA GLY A 924 -35.92 19.59 -18.13
C GLY A 924 -36.20 20.20 -16.75
N LEU A 925 -35.16 20.40 -15.94
CA LEU A 925 -35.28 20.99 -14.60
C LEU A 925 -35.22 22.52 -14.65
N PRO A 926 -35.94 23.22 -13.76
CA PRO A 926 -36.07 24.67 -13.83
C PRO A 926 -34.77 25.43 -13.54
N ASP A 927 -33.94 24.92 -12.63
CA ASP A 927 -32.70 25.55 -12.18
C ASP A 927 -31.73 24.51 -11.60
N ALA A 928 -30.47 24.91 -11.36
CA ALA A 928 -29.45 24.06 -10.75
C ALA A 928 -29.82 23.65 -9.30
N ALA A 929 -30.58 24.49 -8.58
CA ALA A 929 -31.04 24.18 -7.23
C ALA A 929 -32.03 23.00 -7.22
N ALA A 930 -32.80 22.78 -8.29
CA ALA A 930 -33.64 21.61 -8.44
C ALA A 930 -32.83 20.32 -8.60
N VAL A 931 -31.68 20.38 -9.28
CA VAL A 931 -30.73 19.24 -9.36
C VAL A 931 -30.21 18.91 -7.97
N GLU A 932 -29.74 19.93 -7.25
CA GLU A 932 -29.20 19.80 -5.89
C GLU A 932 -30.23 19.19 -4.94
N ARG A 933 -31.45 19.73 -4.89
CA ARG A 933 -32.54 19.19 -4.05
C ARG A 933 -32.82 17.71 -4.36
N LEU A 934 -32.96 17.35 -5.64
CA LEU A 934 -33.21 15.96 -6.03
C LEU A 934 -32.08 15.02 -5.59
N ILE A 935 -30.83 15.46 -5.67
CA ILE A 935 -29.68 14.65 -5.23
C ILE A 935 -29.69 14.41 -3.72
N PHE A 936 -30.02 15.42 -2.91
CA PHE A 936 -30.08 15.28 -1.45
C PHE A 936 -31.36 14.61 -0.95
N GLU A 937 -32.48 14.69 -1.68
CA GLU A 937 -33.74 14.00 -1.36
C GLU A 937 -33.78 12.55 -1.85
N ALA A 938 -32.88 12.17 -2.77
CA ALA A 938 -32.81 10.83 -3.32
C ALA A 938 -32.33 9.78 -2.31
N ASN A 939 -32.87 8.59 -2.50
CA ASN A 939 -32.49 7.40 -1.78
C ASN A 939 -31.91 6.40 -2.79
N TYR A 940 -30.59 6.33 -2.88
CA TYR A 940 -29.90 5.59 -3.94
C TYR A 940 -29.68 4.13 -3.55
N LEU A 941 -30.41 3.22 -4.18
CA LEU A 941 -30.24 1.79 -3.98
C LEU A 941 -29.00 1.29 -4.71
N VAL A 942 -28.04 0.72 -3.99
CA VAL A 942 -26.82 0.11 -4.54
C VAL A 942 -27.19 -1.17 -5.25
N LEU A 943 -27.13 -1.15 -6.57
CA LEU A 943 -27.45 -2.29 -7.43
C LEU A 943 -26.24 -3.21 -7.61
N GLY A 944 -25.04 -2.64 -7.71
CA GLY A 944 -23.80 -3.40 -7.92
C GLY A 944 -22.61 -2.69 -7.27
N LEU A 945 -21.49 -3.41 -7.20
CA LEU A 945 -20.21 -2.91 -6.69
C LEU A 945 -19.12 -3.19 -7.72
N GLY A 946 -18.12 -2.32 -7.78
CA GLY A 946 -17.04 -2.40 -8.76
C GLY A 946 -17.30 -1.65 -10.07
N ASP A 947 -18.12 -0.59 -10.05
CA ASP A 947 -18.36 0.34 -11.20
C ASP A 947 -17.77 1.74 -10.90
N VAL A 948 -16.47 1.98 -11.11
CA VAL A 948 -15.46 0.99 -11.48
C VAL A 948 -14.43 0.79 -10.36
N TYR A 949 -14.15 -0.49 -10.07
CA TYR A 949 -13.20 -0.98 -9.08
C TYR A 949 -13.53 -0.73 -7.59
N LEU A 950 -12.91 -1.53 -6.71
CA LEU A 950 -12.75 -1.31 -5.26
C LEU A 950 -14.02 -0.88 -4.51
N GLY A 951 -15.13 -1.59 -4.72
CA GLY A 951 -16.38 -1.33 -4.02
C GLY A 951 -17.11 -0.06 -4.47
N ALA A 952 -16.69 0.58 -5.57
CA ALA A 952 -17.41 1.68 -6.19
C ALA A 952 -18.85 1.24 -6.52
N PRO A 953 -19.89 1.90 -6.02
CA PRO A 953 -21.26 1.48 -6.25
C PRO A 953 -21.73 1.89 -7.64
N VAL A 954 -22.57 1.05 -8.24
CA VAL A 954 -23.56 1.51 -9.21
C VAL A 954 -24.91 1.55 -8.50
N ALA A 955 -25.48 2.74 -8.38
CA ALA A 955 -26.71 2.95 -7.61
C ALA A 955 -27.74 3.75 -8.40
N THR A 956 -29.03 3.59 -8.09
CA THR A 956 -30.09 4.41 -8.69
C THR A 956 -31.13 4.78 -7.64
N PRO A 957 -31.78 5.95 -7.75
CA PRO A 957 -32.89 6.29 -6.85
C PRO A 957 -34.01 5.25 -6.88
N VAL A 958 -34.46 4.85 -5.67
CA VAL A 958 -35.63 3.96 -5.51
C VAL A 958 -36.87 4.60 -6.14
N ASP A 959 -37.09 5.89 -5.89
CA ASP A 959 -38.16 6.67 -6.51
C ASP A 959 -37.81 7.05 -7.97
N PRO A 960 -38.56 6.58 -8.98
CA PRO A 960 -38.31 6.95 -10.38
C PRO A 960 -38.32 8.46 -10.65
N ARG A 961 -39.04 9.25 -9.84
CA ARG A 961 -39.09 10.71 -9.95
C ARG A 961 -37.78 11.40 -9.58
N HIS A 962 -36.84 10.68 -8.97
CA HIS A 962 -35.51 11.19 -8.63
C HIS A 962 -34.43 10.70 -9.61
N ARG A 963 -34.78 9.84 -10.58
CA ARG A 963 -33.83 9.31 -11.58
C ARG A 963 -33.52 10.35 -12.65
N LEU A 964 -32.43 11.07 -12.42
CA LEU A 964 -31.80 11.93 -13.42
C LEU A 964 -31.06 11.06 -14.44
N VAL A 965 -31.31 11.33 -15.73
CA VAL A 965 -30.68 10.62 -16.84
C VAL A 965 -29.68 11.54 -17.53
N THR A 966 -28.47 11.05 -17.80
CA THR A 966 -27.39 11.80 -18.45
C THR A 966 -26.65 10.92 -19.45
N THR A 967 -25.75 11.50 -20.26
CA THR A 967 -24.76 10.71 -20.99
C THR A 967 -23.48 10.53 -20.18
N LYS A 968 -22.75 9.44 -20.43
CA LYS A 968 -21.32 9.34 -20.06
C LYS A 968 -20.50 10.30 -20.95
N TYR A 969 -19.37 10.79 -20.44
CA TYR A 969 -18.38 11.60 -21.16
C TYR A 969 -17.92 10.89 -22.43
N ASN A 970 -17.71 11.66 -23.50
CA ASN A 970 -17.21 11.15 -24.77
C ASN A 970 -16.22 12.13 -25.45
N PRO A 971 -14.91 11.80 -25.51
CA PRO A 971 -14.27 10.65 -24.86
C PRO A 971 -14.28 10.78 -23.33
N ALA A 972 -14.10 9.65 -22.63
CA ALA A 972 -14.06 9.61 -21.16
C ALA A 972 -12.87 10.42 -20.59
N ARG A 973 -12.97 10.85 -19.32
CA ARG A 973 -11.85 11.50 -18.64
C ARG A 973 -10.71 10.51 -18.41
N THR A 974 -9.48 11.00 -18.53
CA THR A 974 -8.26 10.24 -18.22
C THR A 974 -7.98 10.17 -16.73
N TRP A 975 -8.45 11.16 -15.96
CA TRP A 975 -8.23 11.30 -14.52
C TRP A 975 -9.52 11.70 -13.79
N THR A 976 -9.72 11.14 -12.61
CA THR A 976 -10.80 11.45 -11.65
C THR A 976 -10.28 11.05 -10.27
N PRO A 977 -10.29 11.98 -9.28
CA PRO A 977 -9.77 11.69 -7.96
C PRO A 977 -10.72 10.78 -7.16
N PRO A 978 -10.24 10.11 -6.11
CA PRO A 978 -11.04 9.14 -5.36
C PRO A 978 -12.19 9.82 -4.61
N ASN A 979 -13.32 9.14 -4.63
CA ASN A 979 -14.63 9.41 -4.02
C ASN A 979 -15.35 10.63 -4.57
N VAL A 980 -14.99 11.04 -5.79
CA VAL A 980 -15.87 11.89 -6.59
C VAL A 980 -17.17 11.14 -6.88
N VAL A 981 -18.27 11.88 -6.91
CA VAL A 981 -19.61 11.37 -7.17
C VAL A 981 -20.11 11.93 -8.49
N GLY A 982 -20.71 11.06 -9.31
CA GLY A 982 -21.26 11.46 -10.60
C GLY A 982 -22.46 10.63 -11.02
N ILE A 983 -23.18 11.09 -12.05
CA ILE A 983 -24.27 10.38 -12.70
C ILE A 983 -23.90 10.06 -14.16
N GLY A 984 -24.20 8.86 -14.63
CA GLY A 984 -23.97 8.41 -16.00
C GLY A 984 -25.10 7.47 -16.41
N GLY A 985 -25.81 7.78 -17.50
CA GLY A 985 -27.12 7.16 -17.72
C GLY A 985 -28.07 7.54 -16.57
N ALA A 986 -28.83 6.57 -16.07
CA ALA A 986 -29.70 6.68 -14.89
C ALA A 986 -29.01 6.26 -13.56
N TYR A 987 -27.69 6.13 -13.57
CA TYR A 987 -26.90 5.59 -12.45
C TYR A 987 -26.05 6.65 -11.79
N MET A 988 -25.90 6.53 -10.47
CA MET A 988 -24.93 7.26 -9.67
C MET A 988 -23.78 6.33 -9.31
N CYS A 989 -22.55 6.83 -9.36
CA CYS A 989 -21.37 6.14 -8.85
C CYS A 989 -20.55 7.00 -7.88
N ILE A 990 -19.78 6.32 -7.03
CA ILE A 990 -18.72 6.92 -6.20
C ILE A 990 -17.41 6.25 -6.61
N TYR A 991 -16.48 7.01 -7.18
CA TYR A 991 -15.20 6.46 -7.65
C TYR A 991 -14.36 5.96 -6.47
N GLY A 992 -14.18 4.64 -6.31
CA GLY A 992 -13.50 4.06 -5.15
C GLY A 992 -11.99 4.38 -5.06
N MET A 993 -11.41 4.81 -6.17
CA MET A 993 -9.98 5.07 -6.33
C MET A 993 -9.74 6.14 -7.39
N GLU A 994 -8.50 6.59 -7.50
CA GLU A 994 -8.08 7.44 -8.61
C GLU A 994 -8.08 6.65 -9.93
N GLY A 995 -8.57 7.26 -11.00
CA GLY A 995 -8.57 6.61 -12.31
C GLY A 995 -9.37 7.33 -13.39
N PRO A 996 -9.55 6.72 -14.58
CA PRO A 996 -10.41 7.25 -15.62
C PRO A 996 -11.88 7.24 -15.20
N GLY A 997 -12.70 8.12 -15.80
CA GLY A 997 -14.11 8.23 -15.43
C GLY A 997 -15.00 8.79 -16.53
N GLY A 998 -16.20 8.20 -16.68
CA GLY A 998 -17.19 8.60 -17.67
C GLY A 998 -18.39 9.38 -17.10
N TYR A 999 -18.60 9.44 -15.79
CA TYR A 999 -19.86 9.97 -15.23
C TYR A 999 -19.83 11.50 -15.12
N GLN A 1000 -20.98 12.17 -15.24
CA GLN A 1000 -21.15 13.61 -15.02
C GLN A 1000 -21.01 13.95 -13.53
N LEU A 1001 -20.00 14.75 -13.20
CA LEU A 1001 -19.60 15.04 -11.83
C LEU A 1001 -20.45 16.15 -11.18
N PHE A 1002 -20.81 15.98 -9.91
CA PHE A 1002 -21.54 17.02 -9.15
C PHE A 1002 -21.01 17.26 -7.73
N GLY A 1003 -20.22 16.34 -7.17
CA GLY A 1003 -19.68 16.50 -5.81
C GLY A 1003 -18.66 15.43 -5.42
N ARG A 1004 -18.25 15.46 -4.15
CA ARG A 1004 -17.30 14.50 -3.58
C ARG A 1004 -17.75 14.06 -2.19
N THR A 1005 -17.42 12.83 -1.82
CA THR A 1005 -17.78 12.24 -0.52
C THR A 1005 -16.57 11.58 0.16
N ILE A 1006 -16.82 10.91 1.29
CA ILE A 1006 -15.86 10.12 2.06
C ILE A 1006 -15.49 8.82 1.34
N GLN A 1007 -14.49 8.14 1.89
CA GLN A 1007 -13.92 6.91 1.37
C GLN A 1007 -14.96 5.77 1.38
N VAL A 1008 -15.17 5.11 0.23
CA VAL A 1008 -15.93 3.85 0.15
C VAL A 1008 -15.04 2.62 0.28
N TRP A 1009 -13.72 2.81 0.26
CA TRP A 1009 -12.69 1.79 0.39
C TRP A 1009 -11.63 2.20 1.42
N ASN A 1010 -11.23 1.28 2.30
CA ASN A 1010 -10.17 1.45 3.28
C ASN A 1010 -9.20 0.26 3.23
N THR A 1011 -8.07 0.45 2.55
CA THR A 1011 -7.13 -0.63 2.19
C THR A 1011 -6.57 -1.36 3.41
N HIS A 1012 -6.23 -0.64 4.49
CA HIS A 1012 -5.43 -1.19 5.58
C HIS A 1012 -6.11 -1.15 6.95
N ARG A 1013 -7.06 -0.24 7.19
CA ARG A 1013 -7.66 -0.05 8.51
C ARG A 1013 -9.04 -0.67 8.60
N GLN A 1014 -9.26 -1.38 9.71
CA GLN A 1014 -10.61 -1.71 10.15
C GLN A 1014 -11.11 -0.66 11.12
N THR A 1015 -12.38 -0.34 11.01
CA THR A 1015 -13.09 0.67 11.82
C THR A 1015 -14.45 0.08 12.23
N ASP A 1016 -15.36 0.91 12.73
CA ASP A 1016 -16.74 0.52 13.01
C ASP A 1016 -17.54 0.14 11.74
N VAL A 1017 -17.14 0.64 10.56
CA VAL A 1017 -17.82 0.36 9.28
C VAL A 1017 -17.02 -0.50 8.30
N PHE A 1018 -15.69 -0.51 8.41
CA PHE A 1018 -14.80 -1.41 7.66
C PHE A 1018 -14.44 -2.60 8.55
N VAL A 1019 -15.22 -3.67 8.49
CA VAL A 1019 -15.18 -4.79 9.45
C VAL A 1019 -14.95 -6.13 8.75
N GLU A 1020 -14.62 -7.17 9.51
CA GLU A 1020 -14.50 -8.57 9.02
C GLU A 1020 -13.42 -8.76 7.94
N GLY A 1021 -12.40 -7.91 7.90
CA GLY A 1021 -11.37 -7.95 6.85
C GLY A 1021 -11.85 -7.42 5.50
N LYS A 1022 -13.04 -6.81 5.43
CA LYS A 1022 -13.61 -6.23 4.21
C LYS A 1022 -13.22 -4.76 4.11
N PRO A 1023 -12.42 -4.36 3.12
CA PRO A 1023 -12.03 -2.97 2.91
C PRO A 1023 -13.13 -2.10 2.28
N TRP A 1024 -14.25 -2.65 1.79
CA TRP A 1024 -15.34 -1.87 1.18
C TRP A 1024 -16.47 -1.57 2.17
N LEU A 1025 -17.00 -0.34 2.10
CA LEU A 1025 -18.06 0.16 2.97
C LEU A 1025 -19.45 -0.38 2.59
N LEU A 1026 -19.77 -0.31 1.30
CA LEU A 1026 -21.12 -0.49 0.76
C LEU A 1026 -21.41 -1.97 0.45
N ARG A 1027 -22.66 -2.36 0.58
CA ARG A 1027 -23.18 -3.71 0.30
C ARG A 1027 -24.29 -3.62 -0.75
N PHE A 1028 -24.56 -4.75 -1.42
CA PHE A 1028 -25.71 -4.83 -2.32
C PHE A 1028 -26.99 -4.47 -1.57
N PHE A 1029 -27.85 -3.67 -2.21
CA PHE A 1029 -29.10 -3.14 -1.66
C PHE A 1029 -28.94 -2.21 -0.45
N ASP A 1030 -27.74 -1.71 -0.14
CA ASP A 1030 -27.63 -0.51 0.67
C ASP A 1030 -28.34 0.66 -0.01
N GLN A 1031 -28.79 1.60 0.80
CA GLN A 1031 -29.52 2.80 0.42
C GLN A 1031 -28.68 4.01 0.83
N ILE A 1032 -28.02 4.65 -0.12
CA ILE A 1032 -27.17 5.82 0.15
C ILE A 1032 -28.07 7.06 0.24
N ARG A 1033 -27.88 7.83 1.30
CA ARG A 1033 -28.50 9.16 1.47
C ARG A 1033 -27.41 10.17 1.74
N PHE A 1034 -27.32 11.20 0.89
CA PHE A 1034 -26.38 12.28 1.10
C PHE A 1034 -26.92 13.33 2.06
N TYR A 1035 -26.04 13.96 2.82
CA TYR A 1035 -26.33 15.21 3.52
C TYR A 1035 -25.25 16.25 3.19
N PRO A 1036 -25.62 17.54 3.07
CA PRO A 1036 -24.70 18.56 2.60
C PRO A 1036 -23.63 18.85 3.66
N VAL A 1037 -22.39 19.02 3.21
CA VAL A 1037 -21.27 19.58 3.97
C VAL A 1037 -20.48 20.55 3.07
N SER A 1038 -19.74 21.47 3.67
CA SER A 1038 -18.77 22.29 2.96
C SER A 1038 -17.54 21.47 2.51
N ALA A 1039 -16.73 22.03 1.61
CA ALA A 1039 -15.48 21.40 1.18
C ALA A 1039 -14.48 21.29 2.34
N GLU A 1040 -14.46 22.28 3.24
CA GLU A 1040 -13.64 22.30 4.44
C GLU A 1040 -14.06 21.20 5.42
N GLU A 1041 -15.37 21.08 5.71
CA GLU A 1041 -15.90 19.99 6.53
C GLU A 1041 -15.63 18.62 5.90
N LEU A 1042 -15.74 18.49 4.57
CA LEU A 1042 -15.41 17.23 3.90
C LEU A 1042 -13.93 16.89 4.03
N ALA A 1043 -13.03 17.88 3.98
CA ALA A 1043 -11.60 17.64 4.19
C ALA A 1043 -11.34 17.06 5.60
N GLU A 1044 -12.01 17.57 6.64
CA GLU A 1044 -11.96 16.98 7.98
C GLU A 1044 -12.52 15.55 8.01
N TRP A 1045 -13.69 15.31 7.41
CA TRP A 1045 -14.26 13.97 7.27
C TRP A 1045 -13.27 13.00 6.62
N ARG A 1046 -12.64 13.40 5.51
CA ARG A 1046 -11.72 12.54 4.74
C ARG A 1046 -10.42 12.23 5.47
N ARG A 1047 -10.03 13.06 6.44
CA ARG A 1047 -8.91 12.85 7.36
C ARG A 1047 -9.29 11.86 8.47
N ASP A 1048 -10.42 12.11 9.14
CA ASP A 1048 -10.78 11.40 10.37
C ASP A 1048 -11.49 10.06 10.12
N PHE A 1049 -12.32 9.97 9.08
CA PHE A 1049 -13.15 8.78 8.80
C PHE A 1049 -12.30 7.52 8.52
N PRO A 1050 -11.27 7.53 7.65
CA PRO A 1050 -10.45 6.33 7.42
C PRO A 1050 -9.70 5.85 8.67
N SER A 1051 -9.45 6.76 9.62
CA SER A 1051 -8.76 6.46 10.87
C SER A 1051 -9.69 5.93 11.97
N GLY A 1052 -11.02 5.97 11.77
CA GLY A 1052 -12.03 5.57 12.76
C GLY A 1052 -12.34 6.64 13.81
N ARG A 1053 -11.86 7.88 13.64
CA ARG A 1053 -12.15 8.99 14.57
C ARG A 1053 -13.51 9.63 14.34
N ARG A 1054 -14.12 9.39 13.18
CA ARG A 1054 -15.44 9.91 12.82
C ARG A 1054 -16.28 8.78 12.23
N SER A 1055 -17.49 8.62 12.75
CA SER A 1055 -18.44 7.59 12.33
C SER A 1055 -19.58 8.19 11.52
N ILE A 1056 -20.10 7.42 10.58
CA ILE A 1056 -21.33 7.76 9.85
C ILE A 1056 -22.54 7.04 10.47
N ARG A 1057 -23.73 7.60 10.27
CA ARG A 1057 -24.98 6.95 10.65
C ARG A 1057 -25.32 5.86 9.63
N ILE A 1058 -25.49 4.63 10.11
CA ILE A 1058 -25.98 3.49 9.34
C ILE A 1058 -27.20 2.91 10.05
N GLU A 1059 -28.33 2.85 9.35
CA GLU A 1059 -29.59 2.29 9.88
C GLU A 1059 -29.86 0.92 9.27
N PRO A 1060 -30.03 -0.14 10.08
CA PRO A 1060 -30.56 -1.40 9.58
C PRO A 1060 -31.96 -1.19 8.99
N SER A 1061 -32.20 -1.80 7.83
CA SER A 1061 -33.48 -1.73 7.11
C SER A 1061 -33.73 -3.04 6.36
N GLU A 1062 -34.84 -3.10 5.63
CA GLU A 1062 -35.16 -4.19 4.71
C GLU A 1062 -35.76 -3.61 3.43
N PHE A 1063 -35.43 -4.20 2.29
CA PHE A 1063 -36.05 -3.86 1.01
C PHE A 1063 -37.00 -4.99 0.62
N ARG A 1064 -38.31 -4.70 0.64
CA ARG A 1064 -39.38 -5.66 0.33
C ARG A 1064 -39.95 -5.37 -1.06
N LEU A 1065 -40.00 -6.39 -1.92
CA LEU A 1065 -40.53 -6.23 -3.28
C LEU A 1065 -42.01 -5.80 -3.28
N ALA A 1066 -42.83 -6.36 -2.38
CA ALA A 1066 -44.23 -5.99 -2.23
C ALA A 1066 -44.43 -4.49 -1.91
N ASP A 1067 -43.60 -3.92 -1.04
CA ASP A 1067 -43.67 -2.51 -0.66
C ASP A 1067 -43.26 -1.60 -1.82
N TYR A 1068 -42.23 -1.99 -2.58
CA TYR A 1068 -41.81 -1.27 -3.78
C TYR A 1068 -42.91 -1.28 -4.86
N ARG A 1069 -43.56 -2.43 -5.09
CA ARG A 1069 -44.71 -2.54 -6.00
C ARG A 1069 -45.88 -1.64 -5.57
N ALA A 1070 -46.22 -1.66 -4.28
CA ALA A 1070 -47.27 -0.81 -3.73
C ALA A 1070 -46.92 0.68 -3.88
N PHE A 1071 -45.65 1.05 -3.67
CA PHE A 1071 -45.16 2.41 -3.88
C PHE A 1071 -45.29 2.85 -5.34
N LEU A 1072 -44.87 2.03 -6.31
CA LEU A 1072 -44.99 2.32 -7.73
C LEU A 1072 -46.47 2.49 -8.13
N ALA A 1073 -47.35 1.58 -7.70
CA ALA A 1073 -48.77 1.65 -7.99
C ALA A 1073 -49.43 2.90 -7.40
N GLY A 1074 -49.10 3.26 -6.16
CA GLY A 1074 -49.62 4.46 -5.49
C GLY A 1074 -49.13 5.79 -6.07
N ASN A 1075 -48.04 5.78 -6.85
CA ASN A 1075 -47.41 6.99 -7.42
C ASN A 1075 -47.39 6.99 -8.96
N ALA A 1076 -48.07 6.05 -9.62
CA ALA A 1076 -47.96 5.80 -11.06
C ALA A 1076 -48.15 7.06 -11.93
N ASP A 1077 -49.19 7.85 -11.66
CA ASP A 1077 -49.48 9.08 -12.43
C ASP A 1077 -48.37 10.13 -12.28
N ALA A 1078 -47.85 10.31 -11.07
CA ALA A 1078 -46.79 11.28 -10.77
C ALA A 1078 -45.44 10.84 -11.38
N ILE A 1079 -45.15 9.53 -11.34
CA ILE A 1079 -43.98 8.94 -11.99
C ILE A 1079 -44.05 9.16 -13.51
N ALA A 1080 -45.18 8.78 -14.14
CA ALA A 1080 -45.38 8.93 -15.58
C ALA A 1080 -45.26 10.39 -16.04
N ALA A 1081 -45.81 11.34 -15.29
CA ALA A 1081 -45.70 12.76 -15.59
C ALA A 1081 -44.24 13.27 -15.52
N PHE A 1082 -43.47 12.82 -14.52
CA PHE A 1082 -42.06 13.17 -14.39
C PHE A 1082 -41.22 12.59 -15.53
N GLU A 1083 -41.38 11.31 -15.83
CA GLU A 1083 -40.66 10.61 -16.89
C GLU A 1083 -40.97 11.19 -18.27
N ALA A 1084 -42.24 11.52 -18.55
CA ALA A 1084 -42.63 12.17 -19.80
C ALA A 1084 -41.94 13.53 -19.99
N ARG A 1085 -41.88 14.36 -18.94
CA ARG A 1085 -41.17 15.65 -18.99
C ARG A 1085 -39.67 15.46 -19.21
N ARG A 1086 -39.05 14.54 -18.47
CA ARG A 1086 -37.62 14.23 -18.58
C ARG A 1086 -37.28 13.73 -19.98
N GLN A 1087 -38.06 12.79 -20.51
CA GLN A 1087 -37.85 12.20 -21.83
C GLN A 1087 -37.97 13.26 -22.92
N ALA A 1088 -38.97 14.15 -22.84
CA ALA A 1088 -39.11 15.24 -23.80
C ALA A 1088 -37.89 16.17 -23.82
N ALA A 1089 -37.33 16.51 -22.65
CA ALA A 1089 -36.11 17.32 -22.56
C ALA A 1089 -34.88 16.59 -23.11
N PHE A 1090 -34.75 15.30 -22.81
CA PHE A 1090 -33.67 14.46 -23.33
C PHE A 1090 -33.72 14.35 -24.87
N ASP A 1091 -34.91 14.13 -25.43
CA ASP A 1091 -35.12 14.04 -26.87
C ASP A 1091 -34.81 15.36 -27.58
N GLU A 1092 -35.18 16.50 -26.96
CA GLU A 1092 -34.87 17.84 -27.46
C GLU A 1092 -33.36 18.11 -27.49
N GLU A 1093 -32.65 17.79 -26.40
CA GLU A 1093 -31.18 17.92 -26.29
C GLU A 1093 -30.48 17.04 -27.34
N ARG A 1094 -30.89 15.77 -27.48
CA ARG A 1094 -30.35 14.84 -28.48
C ARG A 1094 -30.56 15.37 -29.90
N ALA A 1095 -31.75 15.88 -30.20
CA ALA A 1095 -32.06 16.46 -31.50
C ALA A 1095 -31.21 17.70 -31.79
N GLU A 1096 -30.86 18.50 -30.78
CA GLU A 1096 -29.94 19.63 -30.91
C GLU A 1096 -28.51 19.18 -31.23
N TRP A 1097 -28.01 18.15 -30.55
CA TRP A 1097 -26.69 17.58 -30.83
C TRP A 1097 -26.59 17.05 -32.26
N GLN A 1098 -27.65 16.40 -32.73
CA GLN A 1098 -27.75 15.94 -34.11
C GLN A 1098 -27.73 17.11 -35.10
N ARG A 1099 -28.44 18.22 -34.82
CA ARG A 1099 -28.40 19.43 -35.65
C ARG A 1099 -27.02 20.08 -35.69
N ASN A 1100 -26.26 19.99 -34.60
CA ASN A 1100 -24.94 20.61 -34.45
C ASN A 1100 -23.78 19.72 -34.94
N GLY A 1101 -24.06 18.51 -35.46
CA GLY A 1101 -23.03 17.58 -35.96
C GLY A 1101 -22.15 17.00 -34.86
N GLU A 1102 -22.64 16.96 -33.62
CA GLU A 1102 -21.88 16.52 -32.44
C GLU A 1102 -21.45 15.06 -32.55
N PHE A 1103 -22.30 14.20 -33.11
CA PHE A 1103 -22.00 12.78 -33.34
C PHE A 1103 -20.89 12.55 -34.38
N ASP A 1104 -20.81 13.41 -35.41
CA ASP A 1104 -19.78 13.32 -36.45
C ASP A 1104 -18.42 13.81 -35.92
N ARG A 1105 -18.42 14.86 -35.09
CA ARG A 1105 -17.20 15.39 -34.44
C ARG A 1105 -16.53 14.37 -33.53
N VAL A 1106 -17.31 13.66 -32.71
CA VAL A 1106 -16.83 12.58 -31.83
C VAL A 1106 -16.10 11.49 -32.62
N THR A 1107 -16.66 11.13 -33.78
CA THR A 1107 -16.06 10.13 -34.68
C THR A 1107 -14.72 10.62 -35.23
N SER A 1108 -14.61 11.90 -35.58
CA SER A 1108 -13.36 12.48 -36.08
C SER A 1108 -12.27 12.63 -35.02
N LEU A 1109 -12.63 12.92 -33.76
CA LEU A 1109 -11.67 13.04 -32.64
C LEU A 1109 -11.08 11.68 -32.25
N THR A 1110 -11.85 10.60 -32.39
CA THR A 1110 -11.35 9.23 -32.19
C THR A 1110 -10.50 8.73 -33.37
N GLU A 1111 -10.62 9.34 -34.56
CA GLU A 1111 -9.85 8.99 -35.77
C GLU A 1111 -8.51 9.76 -35.90
N ALA A 1112 -8.44 11.01 -35.42
CA ALA A 1112 -7.25 11.86 -35.54
C ALA A 1112 -6.01 11.32 -34.79
N ASP A 1113 -6.21 10.49 -33.76
CA ASP A 1113 -5.13 9.84 -33.01
C ASP A 1113 -4.42 8.69 -33.79
N ALA A 1114 -4.84 8.36 -35.02
CA ALA A 1114 -4.41 7.15 -35.74
C ALA A 1114 -3.45 7.35 -36.95
N ALA A 1115 -3.02 8.57 -37.29
CA ALA A 1115 -2.16 8.81 -38.47
C ALA A 1115 -0.64 8.75 -38.15
N GLY A 1116 0.13 7.92 -38.87
CA GLY A 1116 1.59 7.80 -38.76
C GLY A 1116 2.38 8.70 -39.74
N PRO A 1117 3.64 9.08 -39.45
CA PRO A 1117 4.34 10.10 -40.23
C PRO A 1117 5.34 9.58 -41.29
N ASP A 1118 5.58 10.45 -42.28
CA ASP A 1118 6.52 10.37 -43.41
C ASP A 1118 8.00 10.17 -43.01
N ALA A 1119 8.84 9.76 -43.98
CA ALA A 1119 10.27 9.51 -43.82
C ALA A 1119 11.07 10.77 -43.41
N ILE A 1120 11.93 10.63 -42.38
CA ILE A 1120 12.71 11.70 -41.75
C ILE A 1120 14.17 11.69 -42.24
N ASP A 1121 14.75 12.87 -42.47
CA ASP A 1121 16.13 13.10 -42.93
C ASP A 1121 17.08 13.28 -41.73
N VAL A 1122 18.12 12.43 -41.61
CA VAL A 1122 19.06 12.40 -40.47
C VAL A 1122 20.38 13.06 -40.88
N PRO A 1123 20.83 14.13 -40.18
CA PRO A 1123 22.09 14.80 -40.48
C PRO A 1123 23.31 13.89 -40.46
N ASP A 1124 24.23 14.06 -41.42
CA ASP A 1124 25.47 13.29 -41.52
C ASP A 1124 26.27 13.28 -40.20
N GLY A 1125 26.62 12.06 -39.76
CA GLY A 1125 27.40 11.82 -38.54
C GLY A 1125 26.64 11.99 -37.22
N ALA A 1126 25.30 11.95 -37.24
CA ALA A 1126 24.46 11.87 -36.05
C ALA A 1126 23.67 10.55 -36.00
N ASP A 1127 23.54 9.98 -34.81
CA ASP A 1127 22.74 8.79 -34.58
C ASP A 1127 21.30 9.18 -34.29
N LEU A 1128 20.35 8.48 -34.91
CA LEU A 1128 18.94 8.71 -34.67
C LEU A 1128 18.54 8.13 -33.31
N VAL A 1129 18.07 9.00 -32.42
CA VAL A 1129 17.44 8.62 -31.15
C VAL A 1129 15.95 8.49 -31.43
N GLU A 1130 15.50 7.25 -31.44
CA GLU A 1130 14.09 6.89 -31.62
C GLU A 1130 13.38 6.87 -30.27
N THR A 1131 12.07 7.10 -30.28
CA THR A 1131 11.30 6.98 -29.05
C THR A 1131 11.27 5.52 -28.57
N PRO A 1132 11.62 5.25 -27.31
CA PRO A 1132 11.65 3.89 -26.79
C PRO A 1132 10.24 3.30 -26.64
N PHE A 1133 9.16 4.07 -26.63
CA PHE A 1133 7.80 3.54 -26.55
C PHE A 1133 6.81 4.56 -27.10
N GLY A 1134 5.59 4.12 -27.39
CA GLY A 1134 4.55 4.96 -27.96
C GLY A 1134 3.82 5.77 -26.88
N GLY A 1135 3.49 7.01 -27.16
CA GLY A 1135 2.83 7.94 -26.25
C GLY A 1135 2.84 9.38 -26.78
N SER A 1136 2.31 10.32 -26.02
CA SER A 1136 2.35 11.75 -26.35
C SER A 1136 3.57 12.41 -25.69
N ILE A 1137 4.34 13.23 -26.40
CA ILE A 1137 5.44 14.01 -25.78
C ILE A 1137 4.79 15.00 -24.80
N TRP A 1138 4.89 14.75 -23.50
CA TRP A 1138 4.39 15.69 -22.49
C TRP A 1138 5.30 16.91 -22.39
N LYS A 1139 6.62 16.67 -22.35
CA LYS A 1139 7.65 17.71 -22.31
C LYS A 1139 8.87 17.30 -23.10
N LEU A 1140 9.46 18.25 -23.80
CA LEU A 1140 10.76 18.10 -24.43
C LEU A 1140 11.77 18.90 -23.60
N LEU A 1141 12.80 18.23 -23.07
CA LEU A 1141 13.70 18.82 -22.07
C LEU A 1141 15.03 19.32 -22.67
N VAL A 1142 15.21 19.17 -23.98
CA VAL A 1142 16.43 19.54 -24.70
C VAL A 1142 16.09 20.28 -25.99
N ALA A 1143 17.00 21.14 -26.42
CA ALA A 1143 16.96 21.87 -27.69
C ALA A 1143 18.11 21.45 -28.60
N VAL A 1144 17.99 21.74 -29.90
CA VAL A 1144 19.08 21.54 -30.87
C VAL A 1144 20.29 22.38 -30.44
N GLY A 1145 21.44 21.74 -30.28
CA GLY A 1145 22.69 22.35 -29.81
C GLY A 1145 23.04 22.05 -28.35
N ASP A 1146 22.12 21.48 -27.57
CA ASP A 1146 22.38 21.13 -26.17
C ASP A 1146 23.34 19.93 -26.05
N GLU A 1147 24.25 19.99 -25.09
CA GLU A 1147 25.09 18.87 -24.68
C GLU A 1147 24.35 18.01 -23.65
N VAL A 1148 24.25 16.71 -23.91
CA VAL A 1148 23.61 15.73 -23.04
C VAL A 1148 24.59 14.60 -22.73
N LYS A 1149 24.55 14.08 -21.50
CA LYS A 1149 25.30 12.88 -21.11
C LYS A 1149 24.41 11.65 -21.27
N ALA A 1150 25.05 10.49 -21.45
CA ALA A 1150 24.34 9.21 -21.36
C ALA A 1150 23.58 9.11 -20.03
N GLY A 1151 22.27 8.85 -20.08
CA GLY A 1151 21.39 8.82 -18.92
C GLY A 1151 20.66 10.14 -18.59
N ASP A 1152 21.06 11.27 -19.19
CA ASP A 1152 20.34 12.55 -18.99
C ASP A 1152 18.94 12.45 -19.59
N THR A 1153 17.94 13.07 -18.94
CA THR A 1153 16.57 13.02 -19.44
C THR A 1153 16.38 14.03 -20.57
N ILE A 1154 16.01 13.55 -21.75
CA ILE A 1154 15.87 14.35 -22.98
C ILE A 1154 14.41 14.67 -23.33
N ALA A 1155 13.46 13.82 -22.91
CA ALA A 1155 12.03 14.08 -23.08
C ALA A 1155 11.23 13.35 -21.98
N VAL A 1156 9.96 13.72 -21.83
CA VAL A 1156 8.96 13.01 -21.02
C VAL A 1156 7.82 12.65 -21.94
N ILE A 1157 7.48 11.36 -22.00
CA ILE A 1157 6.39 10.83 -22.80
C ILE A 1157 5.27 10.39 -21.88
N GLU A 1158 4.06 10.86 -22.13
CA GLU A 1158 2.83 10.34 -21.54
C GLU A 1158 2.38 9.09 -22.33
N ALA A 1159 2.57 7.92 -21.74
CA ALA A 1159 2.19 6.64 -22.33
C ALA A 1159 1.41 5.83 -21.30
N MET A 1160 0.32 5.18 -21.72
CA MET A 1160 -0.49 4.33 -20.83
C MET A 1160 -0.97 5.05 -19.56
N LYS A 1161 -1.23 6.36 -19.65
CA LYS A 1161 -1.60 7.26 -18.53
C LYS A 1161 -0.50 7.49 -17.49
N MET A 1162 0.77 7.26 -17.84
CA MET A 1162 1.92 7.53 -16.99
C MET A 1162 2.92 8.44 -17.70
N GLU A 1163 3.57 9.33 -16.95
CA GLU A 1163 4.70 10.11 -17.44
C GLU A 1163 5.99 9.28 -17.35
N CYS A 1164 6.62 9.04 -18.49
CA CYS A 1164 7.82 8.22 -18.60
C CYS A 1164 8.97 9.06 -19.17
N ALA A 1165 10.05 9.20 -18.40
CA ALA A 1165 11.27 9.87 -18.82
C ALA A 1165 11.98 9.08 -19.92
N VAL A 1166 12.37 9.76 -20.99
CA VAL A 1166 13.25 9.25 -22.05
C VAL A 1166 14.64 9.78 -21.80
N GLN A 1167 15.61 8.89 -21.66
CA GLN A 1167 17.01 9.22 -21.38
C GLN A 1167 17.86 9.18 -22.63
N SER A 1168 18.92 9.99 -22.68
CA SER A 1168 19.90 9.97 -23.76
C SER A 1168 20.67 8.64 -23.74
N PRO A 1169 20.76 7.92 -24.87
CA PRO A 1169 21.48 6.65 -24.95
C PRO A 1169 23.01 6.83 -24.95
N ALA A 1170 23.51 8.04 -25.25
CA ALA A 1170 24.93 8.34 -25.33
C ALA A 1170 25.23 9.78 -24.91
N THR A 1171 26.51 10.09 -24.69
CA THR A 1171 26.97 11.46 -24.47
C THR A 1171 27.20 12.13 -25.82
N GLY A 1172 26.60 13.29 -26.06
CA GLY A 1172 26.63 13.94 -27.36
C GLY A 1172 25.96 15.31 -27.39
N THR A 1173 25.94 15.92 -28.58
CA THR A 1173 25.22 17.17 -28.85
C THR A 1173 23.97 16.88 -29.68
N VAL A 1174 22.82 17.43 -29.29
CA VAL A 1174 21.56 17.27 -30.03
C VAL A 1174 21.65 17.99 -31.38
N ALA A 1175 21.66 17.24 -32.48
CA ALA A 1175 21.89 17.74 -33.84
C ALA A 1175 20.60 18.14 -34.58
N ALA A 1176 19.48 17.49 -34.28
CA ALA A 1176 18.15 17.80 -34.81
C ALA A 1176 17.07 17.23 -33.88
N ILE A 1177 15.88 17.82 -33.88
CA ILE A 1177 14.70 17.32 -33.15
C ILE A 1177 13.56 17.20 -34.15
N TYR A 1178 12.88 16.06 -34.15
CA TYR A 1178 11.84 15.73 -35.14
C TYR A 1178 10.43 15.69 -34.54
N VAL A 1179 10.31 16.03 -33.26
CA VAL A 1179 9.07 15.93 -32.49
C VAL A 1179 8.76 17.24 -31.78
N GLN A 1180 7.48 17.45 -31.47
CA GLN A 1180 6.99 18.59 -30.73
C GLN A 1180 6.26 18.14 -29.46
N GLU A 1181 6.18 19.03 -28.47
CA GLU A 1181 5.32 18.79 -27.31
C GLU A 1181 3.86 18.57 -27.74
N ARG A 1182 3.20 17.65 -27.06
CA ARG A 1182 1.85 17.12 -27.32
C ARG A 1182 1.71 16.30 -28.61
N GLN A 1183 2.80 16.03 -29.31
CA GLN A 1183 2.79 15.14 -30.47
C GLN A 1183 2.72 13.67 -30.02
N ALA A 1184 1.74 12.94 -30.54
CA ALA A 1184 1.66 11.50 -30.39
C ALA A 1184 2.73 10.80 -31.26
N LEU A 1185 3.46 9.86 -30.66
CA LEU A 1185 4.54 9.13 -31.29
C LEU A 1185 4.32 7.62 -31.12
N GLN A 1186 4.69 6.84 -32.13
CA GLN A 1186 4.74 5.38 -32.06
C GLN A 1186 6.12 4.94 -31.57
N PRO A 1187 6.28 3.76 -30.92
CA PRO A 1187 7.60 3.22 -30.60
C PRO A 1187 8.47 3.17 -31.86
N GLY A 1188 9.74 3.57 -31.76
CA GLY A 1188 10.64 3.65 -32.93
C GLY A 1188 10.46 4.90 -33.79
N ALA A 1189 9.49 5.79 -33.48
CA ALA A 1189 9.38 7.06 -34.17
C ALA A 1189 10.64 7.92 -33.94
N PRO A 1190 11.19 8.57 -34.98
CA PRO A 1190 12.37 9.42 -34.83
C PRO A 1190 12.08 10.58 -33.87
N MET A 1191 12.87 10.71 -32.81
CA MET A 1191 12.64 11.72 -31.77
C MET A 1191 13.62 12.89 -31.92
N LEU A 1192 14.91 12.58 -31.92
CA LEU A 1192 15.98 13.54 -32.17
C LEU A 1192 17.18 12.82 -32.80
N ALA A 1193 18.09 13.57 -33.41
CA ALA A 1193 19.40 13.06 -33.82
C ALA A 1193 20.46 13.55 -32.85
N LEU A 1194 21.33 12.65 -32.40
CA LEU A 1194 22.40 12.92 -31.45
C LEU A 1194 23.76 12.72 -32.11
N ARG A 1195 24.60 13.74 -32.12
CA ARG A 1195 25.99 13.61 -32.57
C ARG A 1195 26.85 13.25 -31.37
N ALA A 1196 27.32 12.01 -31.32
CA ALA A 1196 28.17 11.53 -30.23
C ALA A 1196 29.48 12.34 -30.16
N VAL A 1197 29.92 12.63 -28.92
CA VAL A 1197 31.29 13.11 -28.67
C VAL A 1197 32.15 11.86 -28.50
N ALA A 1198 33.12 11.67 -29.39
CA ALA A 1198 34.01 10.51 -29.42
C ALA A 1198 34.91 10.39 -28.18
#